data_AF-A0A7C4YBA7-F1
#
_entry.id   AF-A0A7C4YBA7-F1
#
_cell.length_a   1.000
_cell.length_b   1.000
_cell.length_c   1.000
_cell.angle_alpha   90.00
_cell.angle_beta   90.00
_cell.angle_gamma   90.00
#
_symmetry.space_group_name_H-M   'P 1'
#
loop_
_entity.id
_entity.type
_entity.pdbx_description
1 polymer ?
#
loop_
_entity_poly.entity_id
_entity_poly.type
_entity_poly.pdbx_seq_one_letter_code
_entity_poly.pdbx_strand_id
1 'polypeptide(L)'
;MVSRYIHNEPAGSRWTNMTFNLPENVPIQALVLDKVDGEAFLYAGTDIGVYRCARVFGDVWSWSRMGTGLPYVQVLDLDIKKYGQKTILAAGTHGRGAWRIEIPRDDPEEIDVVVGDLVWNDENRNGIQDETEPGIDGAYVRLYDALTDDFVDSVETDSQGNYSFHITVEGTYYVEFTAPAGYVFTAPNEGEDDGVDSDANPATGKSHEFMISGQSEDDTSIDAGMFLAEGVISDFVWDDLNEDGTQDFNEPGHEGVVVELHKSDGSLFRITSTDSDGLYAFENIVPGSYYVVVNAPARYEFTEQYQGSDTTLDSNADATGRSETFTLALDEEKSDIDAGLIEPAPGMIGNFVWFDGNGNGLQDTGEAGAADVTVRLLDASNNVLRETSTDLDGYYLFDSLEGGTYSIEFVAVPGFGFTRRDVGDDDEIDSDADRLTGRSSVFALQDGEWNTTIDAGLAIAISSVGDYLWDDTNADGDQDFDEPGRSNITVRLLDEDLTILAETSTDSIGYYLFTTVTAGWYIIEFSDPENPGSLQFTAKDAGGDDTLDSDVNPTTGRTDLFYLPAETNDTTIDGGLLSSPLLADEVGEGTTATLTSEQIRALLPEVIWRWQSAGADTSSLATIDIRIADLGGRTLGLASGNTITLDDDAAGWGWFVDPTPNDDAEFYTPGDQGEFGRMDLLTVLAHEIGHVLGHEHEDEGVMVETLSAGIRRMPGVETGGESVFDGRDVLPFLGADIANRSSLKDAILLQGAILPAASAFHGFSNPHETLLLTAPRSVFTPERQMQHDVAGPVAIGGPNDVLVGGAGDEIMIGGEGSDVLVGGCTNEAVAGEDPSVATVGIFDALTKV
;
A
#
# COMPACT_ATOMS: atom_id res chain seq x y z
N MET A 1 -19.55 58.48 -80.21
CA MET A 1 -19.27 59.22 -78.96
C MET A 1 -20.54 60.01 -78.62
N VAL A 2 -21.26 59.68 -77.52
CA VAL A 2 -21.13 60.29 -76.16
C VAL A 2 -21.86 61.65 -76.13
N SER A 3 -22.82 61.96 -75.24
CA SER A 3 -23.42 61.21 -74.11
C SER A 3 -24.76 61.84 -73.63
N ARG A 4 -25.44 61.14 -72.70
CA ARG A 4 -26.60 61.59 -71.88
C ARG A 4 -26.39 62.95 -71.17
N TYR A 5 -27.49 63.65 -70.86
CA TYR A 5 -28.14 63.83 -69.51
C TYR A 5 -29.39 64.75 -69.73
N ILE A 6 -30.65 64.30 -69.55
CA ILE A 6 -31.50 64.33 -68.33
C ILE A 6 -31.85 65.79 -67.90
N HIS A 7 -33.11 66.24 -67.68
CA HIS A 7 -34.44 65.60 -67.52
C HIS A 7 -35.62 66.53 -67.98
N ASN A 8 -36.86 66.00 -67.95
CA ASN A 8 -38.23 66.61 -67.94
C ASN A 8 -39.08 66.55 -69.23
N GLU A 9 -39.90 65.50 -69.34
CA GLU A 9 -41.17 65.54 -70.10
C GLU A 9 -42.35 65.24 -69.14
N PRO A 10 -43.49 65.93 -69.27
CA PRO A 10 -44.72 65.53 -68.59
C PRO A 10 -45.26 64.24 -69.23
N ALA A 11 -45.59 63.24 -68.42
CA ALA A 11 -46.11 61.96 -68.89
C ALA A 11 -47.31 62.15 -69.84
N GLY A 12 -47.13 61.71 -71.09
CA GLY A 12 -48.09 62.00 -72.15
C GLY A 12 -49.36 61.14 -72.06
N SER A 13 -50.50 61.77 -71.84
CA SER A 13 -51.82 61.17 -72.07
C SER A 13 -52.45 61.83 -73.29
N ARG A 14 -52.51 61.12 -74.43
CA ARG A 14 -53.25 61.59 -75.61
C ARG A 14 -54.75 61.32 -75.40
N TRP A 15 -55.58 62.32 -75.70
CA TRP A 15 -57.03 62.12 -75.77
C TRP A 15 -57.37 61.29 -77.02
N THR A 16 -57.80 60.04 -76.83
CA THR A 16 -58.29 59.17 -77.90
C THR A 16 -59.78 59.39 -78.08
N ASN A 17 -60.25 59.63 -79.31
CA ASN A 17 -61.68 59.69 -79.58
C ASN A 17 -62.27 58.27 -79.59
N MET A 18 -63.20 58.00 -78.70
CA MET A 18 -63.86 56.70 -78.55
C MET A 18 -65.27 56.64 -79.19
N THR A 19 -65.80 57.70 -79.81
CA THR A 19 -67.21 57.76 -80.26
C THR A 19 -67.52 56.94 -81.53
N PHE A 20 -66.62 56.06 -81.96
CA PHE A 20 -66.48 55.52 -83.32
C PHE A 20 -67.79 55.15 -84.03
N ASN A 21 -68.59 54.26 -83.44
CA ASN A 21 -69.88 53.79 -83.96
C ASN A 21 -71.08 54.14 -83.07
N LEU A 22 -70.95 55.15 -82.20
CA LEU A 22 -72.15 55.77 -81.62
C LEU A 22 -72.99 56.35 -82.78
N PRO A 23 -74.33 56.26 -82.72
CA PRO A 23 -75.18 56.79 -83.79
C PRO A 23 -74.89 58.29 -84.04
N GLU A 24 -74.72 58.64 -85.32
CA GLU A 24 -74.35 60.02 -85.70
C GLU A 24 -75.37 61.04 -85.21
N ASN A 25 -74.87 62.19 -84.74
CA ASN A 25 -75.64 63.32 -84.20
C ASN A 25 -76.42 63.03 -82.89
N VAL A 26 -75.99 62.05 -82.10
CA VAL A 26 -76.53 61.83 -80.74
C VAL A 26 -75.55 62.31 -79.68
N PRO A 27 -75.85 63.40 -78.95
CA PRO A 27 -75.03 63.86 -77.82
C PRO A 27 -74.99 62.84 -76.68
N ILE A 28 -73.83 62.76 -76.02
CA ILE A 28 -73.67 62.10 -74.71
C ILE A 28 -73.97 63.15 -73.63
N GLN A 29 -74.91 62.83 -72.75
CA GLN A 29 -75.40 63.71 -71.68
C GLN A 29 -74.88 63.26 -70.29
N ALA A 30 -74.68 61.96 -70.11
CA ALA A 30 -74.17 61.35 -68.88
C ALA A 30 -73.17 60.23 -69.20
N LEU A 31 -72.18 60.01 -68.34
CA LEU A 31 -71.20 58.94 -68.45
C LEU A 31 -70.98 58.33 -67.07
N VAL A 32 -70.94 56.99 -67.00
CA VAL A 32 -70.48 56.27 -65.80
C VAL A 32 -69.49 55.17 -66.19
N LEU A 33 -68.44 55.04 -65.39
CA LEU A 33 -67.38 54.06 -65.58
C LEU A 33 -67.55 52.93 -64.56
N ASP A 34 -67.64 51.69 -65.05
CA ASP A 34 -67.56 50.48 -64.25
C ASP A 34 -66.13 49.93 -64.32
N LYS A 35 -65.62 49.41 -63.20
CA LYS A 35 -64.31 48.77 -63.13
C LYS A 35 -64.51 47.36 -62.58
N VAL A 36 -64.11 46.38 -63.37
CA VAL A 36 -64.30 44.95 -63.09
C VAL A 36 -63.00 44.26 -63.44
N ASP A 37 -62.30 43.77 -62.43
CA ASP A 37 -61.21 42.78 -62.53
C ASP A 37 -60.13 43.15 -63.56
N GLY A 38 -59.68 44.40 -63.49
CA GLY A 38 -58.65 44.98 -64.36
C GLY A 38 -59.19 45.65 -65.63
N GLU A 39 -60.39 45.29 -66.09
CA GLU A 39 -61.07 45.93 -67.21
C GLU A 39 -61.96 47.11 -66.77
N ALA A 40 -62.24 48.01 -67.71
CA ALA A 40 -63.06 49.20 -67.48
C ALA A 40 -64.11 49.39 -68.58
N PHE A 41 -65.39 49.26 -68.21
CA PHE A 41 -66.52 49.43 -69.12
C PHE A 41 -67.12 50.82 -68.97
N LEU A 42 -67.29 51.52 -70.08
CA LEU A 42 -67.86 52.86 -70.10
C LEU A 42 -69.32 52.82 -70.59
N TYR A 43 -70.23 53.40 -69.82
CA TYR A 43 -71.64 53.51 -70.17
C TYR A 43 -72.01 54.97 -70.44
N ALA A 44 -72.66 55.23 -71.56
CA ALA A 44 -73.07 56.57 -72.01
C ALA A 44 -74.59 56.70 -72.04
N GLY A 45 -75.10 57.72 -71.34
CA GLY A 45 -76.47 58.19 -71.43
C GLY A 45 -76.58 59.19 -72.57
N THR A 46 -77.48 58.93 -73.50
CA THR A 46 -77.61 59.69 -74.76
C THR A 46 -79.04 60.17 -74.97
N ASP A 47 -79.26 61.01 -75.99
CA ASP A 47 -80.60 61.50 -76.38
C ASP A 47 -81.59 60.38 -76.78
N ILE A 48 -81.12 59.14 -77.00
CA ILE A 48 -81.94 58.00 -77.44
C ILE A 48 -81.81 56.72 -76.57
N GLY A 49 -81.18 56.83 -75.40
CA GLY A 49 -81.04 55.73 -74.43
C GLY A 49 -79.61 55.54 -73.95
N VAL A 50 -79.33 54.37 -73.36
CA VAL A 50 -78.03 54.02 -72.79
C VAL A 50 -77.24 53.12 -73.74
N TYR A 51 -75.94 53.36 -73.85
CA TYR A 51 -75.00 52.57 -74.65
C TYR A 51 -73.81 52.11 -73.78
N ARG A 52 -73.28 50.91 -74.03
CA ARG A 52 -72.03 50.38 -73.43
C ARG A 52 -70.93 50.42 -74.47
N CYS A 53 -69.75 50.87 -74.06
CA CYS A 53 -68.51 50.73 -74.81
C CYS A 53 -67.83 49.41 -74.45
N ALA A 54 -67.37 48.67 -75.46
CA ALA A 54 -66.51 47.51 -75.31
C ALA A 54 -65.30 47.63 -76.26
N ARG A 55 -64.16 47.11 -75.85
CA ARG A 55 -62.97 46.95 -76.71
C ARG A 55 -63.21 45.74 -77.61
N VAL A 56 -62.95 45.86 -78.92
CA VAL A 56 -63.22 44.74 -79.86
C VAL A 56 -61.93 44.04 -80.29
N PHE A 57 -60.91 44.80 -80.70
CA PHE A 57 -59.56 44.30 -80.98
C PHE A 57 -58.60 45.49 -81.05
N GLY A 58 -57.44 45.42 -80.39
CA GLY A 58 -56.51 46.56 -80.29
C GLY A 58 -57.17 47.81 -79.69
N ASP A 59 -56.77 49.01 -80.11
CA ASP A 59 -57.32 50.28 -79.59
C ASP A 59 -58.68 50.68 -80.25
N VAL A 60 -59.40 49.72 -80.82
CA VAL A 60 -60.70 49.93 -81.46
C VAL A 60 -61.84 49.67 -80.48
N TRP A 61 -62.66 50.71 -80.29
CA TRP A 61 -63.78 50.75 -79.37
C TRP A 61 -65.11 50.68 -80.12
N SER A 62 -66.07 49.93 -79.59
CA SER A 62 -67.41 49.76 -80.16
C SER A 62 -68.50 49.99 -79.11
N TRP A 63 -69.57 50.69 -79.52
CA TRP A 63 -70.72 50.98 -78.69
C TRP A 63 -71.95 50.17 -79.11
N SER A 64 -72.63 49.58 -78.15
CA SER A 64 -73.89 48.85 -78.33
C SER A 64 -74.98 49.42 -77.40
N ARG A 65 -76.24 49.40 -77.86
CA ARG A 65 -77.37 49.90 -77.04
C ARG A 65 -77.65 48.91 -75.91
N MET A 66 -77.70 49.39 -74.67
CA MET A 66 -77.90 48.56 -73.50
C MET A 66 -79.38 48.21 -73.29
N GLY A 67 -79.66 46.91 -73.25
CA GLY A 67 -80.93 46.35 -72.84
C GLY A 67 -82.12 46.63 -73.77
N THR A 68 -83.27 46.11 -73.34
CA THR A 68 -84.59 46.36 -73.96
C THR A 68 -85.50 47.05 -72.94
N GLY A 69 -86.68 47.53 -73.38
CA GLY A 69 -87.66 48.18 -72.51
C GLY A 69 -87.45 49.70 -72.28
N LEU A 70 -86.21 50.19 -72.19
CA LEU A 70 -85.94 51.64 -72.19
C LEU A 70 -86.30 52.25 -73.57
N PRO A 71 -87.28 53.17 -73.66
CA PRO A 71 -87.66 53.80 -74.93
C PRO A 71 -86.54 54.70 -75.49
N TYR A 72 -86.69 55.14 -76.73
CA TYR A 72 -85.85 56.19 -77.31
C TYR A 72 -86.20 57.52 -76.62
N VAL A 73 -85.42 57.86 -75.59
CA VAL A 73 -85.58 59.06 -74.76
C VAL A 73 -84.22 59.54 -74.26
N GLN A 74 -84.10 60.85 -74.04
CA GLN A 74 -82.91 61.46 -73.47
C GLN A 74 -82.67 60.97 -72.03
N VAL A 75 -81.51 60.35 -71.84
CA VAL A 75 -80.96 60.02 -70.51
C VAL A 75 -80.19 61.25 -70.02
N LEU A 76 -80.54 61.75 -68.84
CA LEU A 76 -79.94 62.94 -68.23
C LEU A 76 -78.91 62.59 -67.15
N ASP A 77 -78.98 61.37 -66.61
CA ASP A 77 -78.13 60.92 -65.51
C ASP A 77 -77.94 59.40 -65.57
N LEU A 78 -76.77 58.93 -65.14
CA LEU A 78 -76.39 57.52 -65.03
C LEU A 78 -75.65 57.27 -63.72
N ASP A 79 -76.09 56.26 -62.98
CA ASP A 79 -75.39 55.74 -61.80
C ASP A 79 -75.26 54.21 -61.93
N ILE A 80 -74.15 53.65 -61.47
CA ILE A 80 -73.92 52.20 -61.46
C ILE A 80 -73.44 51.75 -60.09
N LYS A 81 -74.03 50.66 -59.59
CA LYS A 81 -73.75 50.21 -58.22
C LYS A 81 -73.85 48.69 -58.07
N LYS A 82 -72.82 48.11 -57.45
CA LYS A 82 -72.77 46.68 -57.08
C LYS A 82 -73.56 46.46 -55.78
N TYR A 83 -74.36 45.38 -55.76
CA TYR A 83 -75.17 44.92 -54.63
C TYR A 83 -74.98 43.40 -54.52
N GLY A 84 -73.94 42.97 -53.81
CA GLY A 84 -73.49 41.58 -53.82
C GLY A 84 -73.15 41.13 -55.24
N GLN A 85 -73.72 39.98 -55.64
CA GLN A 85 -73.56 39.40 -56.98
C GLN A 85 -74.23 40.19 -58.13
N LYS A 86 -75.06 41.20 -57.82
CA LYS A 86 -75.81 41.96 -58.84
C LYS A 86 -75.19 43.32 -59.09
N THR A 87 -75.00 43.70 -60.35
CA THR A 87 -74.68 45.10 -60.72
C THR A 87 -75.90 45.76 -61.34
N ILE A 88 -76.31 46.90 -60.78
CA ILE A 88 -77.46 47.67 -61.26
C ILE A 88 -76.96 48.95 -61.91
N LEU A 89 -77.28 49.12 -63.19
CA LEU A 89 -77.12 50.39 -63.91
C LEU A 89 -78.48 51.10 -63.91
N ALA A 90 -78.52 52.28 -63.30
CA ALA A 90 -79.69 53.14 -63.21
C ALA A 90 -79.57 54.33 -64.18
N ALA A 91 -80.69 54.73 -64.77
CA ALA A 91 -80.75 55.82 -65.75
C ALA A 91 -81.93 56.78 -65.47
N GLY A 92 -81.62 58.05 -65.23
CA GLY A 92 -82.61 59.13 -65.12
C GLY A 92 -82.96 59.67 -66.50
N THR A 93 -84.24 59.78 -66.85
CA THR A 93 -84.67 60.20 -68.21
C THR A 93 -85.51 61.48 -68.21
N HIS A 94 -85.34 62.29 -69.26
CA HIS A 94 -86.10 63.53 -69.42
C HIS A 94 -87.60 63.26 -69.57
N GLY A 95 -88.38 63.63 -68.56
CA GLY A 95 -89.84 63.52 -68.55
C GLY A 95 -90.42 62.10 -68.52
N ARG A 96 -89.59 61.05 -68.33
CA ARG A 96 -90.04 59.64 -68.33
C ARG A 96 -89.56 58.80 -67.14
N GLY A 97 -89.07 59.45 -66.07
CA GLY A 97 -88.75 58.80 -64.81
C GLY A 97 -87.37 58.11 -64.78
N ALA A 98 -87.17 57.26 -63.77
CA ALA A 98 -85.95 56.50 -63.56
C ALA A 98 -86.12 55.04 -64.00
N TRP A 99 -85.09 54.51 -64.65
CA TRP A 99 -85.03 53.15 -65.19
C TRP A 99 -83.86 52.42 -64.56
N ARG A 100 -83.91 51.09 -64.50
CA ARG A 100 -82.77 50.26 -64.10
C ARG A 100 -82.66 49.02 -64.97
N ILE A 101 -81.45 48.56 -65.19
CA ILE A 101 -81.16 47.22 -65.71
C ILE A 101 -80.17 46.53 -64.78
N GLU A 102 -80.42 45.24 -64.52
CA GLU A 102 -79.44 44.36 -63.91
C GLU A 102 -78.49 43.90 -65.02
N ILE A 103 -77.19 44.11 -64.82
CA ILE A 103 -76.15 43.59 -65.70
C ILE A 103 -75.81 42.21 -65.16
N PRO A 104 -76.08 41.12 -65.92
CA PRO A 104 -75.63 39.79 -65.55
C PRO A 104 -74.11 39.78 -65.43
N ARG A 105 -73.60 39.17 -64.37
CA ARG A 105 -72.22 38.75 -64.27
C ARG A 105 -72.22 37.24 -64.31
N ASP A 106 -71.46 36.70 -65.23
CA ASP A 106 -70.90 35.36 -65.06
C ASP A 106 -69.66 35.61 -64.19
N ASP A 107 -69.72 35.33 -62.89
CA ASP A 107 -68.49 35.05 -62.15
C ASP A 107 -67.97 33.70 -62.70
N PRO A 108 -66.65 33.52 -62.90
CA PRO A 108 -66.12 32.16 -63.03
C PRO A 108 -66.52 31.39 -61.75
N GLU A 109 -66.80 30.09 -61.89
CA GLU A 109 -66.99 29.23 -60.72
C GLU A 109 -65.73 29.35 -59.85
N GLU A 110 -65.92 29.66 -58.56
CA GLU A 110 -64.84 29.79 -57.60
C GLU A 110 -64.28 28.38 -57.40
N ILE A 111 -63.12 28.13 -57.99
CA ILE A 111 -62.43 26.85 -57.88
C ILE A 111 -61.92 26.74 -56.46
N ASP A 112 -62.26 25.65 -55.80
CA ASP A 112 -61.76 25.23 -54.49
C ASP A 112 -61.84 23.71 -54.51
N VAL A 113 -60.80 23.09 -55.04
CA VAL A 113 -60.68 21.63 -55.16
C VAL A 113 -59.72 21.15 -54.08
N VAL A 114 -60.17 20.23 -53.24
CA VAL A 114 -59.33 19.60 -52.23
C VAL A 114 -58.55 18.45 -52.88
N VAL A 115 -57.25 18.37 -52.63
CA VAL A 115 -56.39 17.27 -53.08
C VAL A 115 -55.61 16.65 -51.92
N GLY A 116 -55.66 15.32 -51.82
CA GLY A 116 -54.94 14.49 -50.86
C GLY A 116 -55.86 13.69 -49.93
N ASP A 117 -55.41 12.52 -49.48
CA ASP A 117 -56.00 11.77 -48.37
C ASP A 117 -54.91 11.45 -47.32
N LEU A 118 -53.94 10.58 -47.64
CA LEU A 118 -53.13 9.85 -46.67
C LEU A 118 -51.65 9.64 -47.06
N VAL A 119 -50.79 9.69 -46.04
CA VAL A 119 -49.46 9.06 -46.04
C VAL A 119 -49.44 7.96 -44.99
N TRP A 120 -49.14 6.72 -45.37
CA TRP A 120 -49.28 5.56 -44.47
C TRP A 120 -48.04 4.66 -44.40
N ASN A 121 -47.97 3.88 -43.32
CA ASN A 121 -46.97 2.87 -43.07
C ASN A 121 -47.38 1.54 -43.71
N ASP A 122 -46.89 1.26 -44.92
CA ASP A 122 -47.06 0.00 -45.65
C ASP A 122 -46.26 -1.11 -44.95
N GLU A 123 -46.80 -1.64 -43.85
CA GLU A 123 -46.16 -2.62 -42.98
C GLU A 123 -45.83 -3.92 -43.72
N ASN A 124 -46.60 -4.24 -44.77
CA ASN A 124 -46.44 -5.47 -45.53
C ASN A 124 -45.74 -5.31 -46.90
N ARG A 125 -45.40 -4.06 -47.26
CA ARG A 125 -44.61 -3.63 -48.42
C ARG A 125 -45.24 -4.01 -49.77
N ASN A 126 -46.56 -3.94 -49.87
CA ASN A 126 -47.32 -4.38 -51.05
C ASN A 126 -47.73 -3.24 -52.01
N GLY A 127 -47.59 -1.97 -51.61
CA GLY A 127 -47.97 -0.80 -52.40
C GLY A 127 -49.42 -0.33 -52.24
N ILE A 128 -50.20 -1.00 -51.39
CA ILE A 128 -51.65 -0.87 -51.20
C ILE A 128 -51.94 -0.56 -49.73
N GLN A 129 -52.82 0.39 -49.46
CA GLN A 129 -53.28 0.72 -48.11
C GLN A 129 -54.22 -0.36 -47.55
N ASP A 130 -53.73 -1.18 -46.62
CA ASP A 130 -54.55 -2.20 -45.93
C ASP A 130 -55.28 -1.63 -44.68
N GLU A 131 -56.46 -2.18 -44.32
CA GLU A 131 -57.33 -1.68 -43.22
C GLU A 131 -56.64 -1.55 -41.84
N THR A 132 -55.49 -2.20 -41.64
CA THR A 132 -54.74 -2.21 -40.37
C THR A 132 -53.54 -1.26 -40.35
N GLU A 133 -53.16 -0.68 -41.49
CA GLU A 133 -51.92 0.06 -41.62
C GLU A 133 -52.06 1.49 -41.07
N PRO A 134 -51.13 1.95 -40.20
CA PRO A 134 -51.25 3.26 -39.57
C PRO A 134 -50.74 4.38 -40.48
N GLY A 135 -51.40 5.54 -40.42
CA GLY A 135 -50.89 6.77 -41.01
C GLY A 135 -49.60 7.27 -40.37
N ILE A 136 -48.78 7.99 -41.12
CA ILE A 136 -47.48 8.53 -40.71
C ILE A 136 -47.62 10.00 -40.30
N ASP A 137 -47.39 10.30 -39.03
CA ASP A 137 -47.39 11.66 -38.46
C ASP A 137 -46.16 12.48 -38.90
N GLY A 138 -46.36 13.74 -39.29
CA GLY A 138 -45.28 14.68 -39.60
C GLY A 138 -44.49 14.42 -40.90
N ALA A 139 -45.02 13.64 -41.84
CA ALA A 139 -44.48 13.54 -43.20
C ALA A 139 -44.70 14.88 -43.94
N TYR A 140 -43.65 15.39 -44.60
CA TYR A 140 -43.70 16.73 -45.21
C TYR A 140 -44.12 16.63 -46.67
N VAL A 141 -45.25 17.24 -47.01
CA VAL A 141 -45.88 17.18 -48.32
C VAL A 141 -45.90 18.57 -48.97
N ARG A 142 -45.61 18.66 -50.27
CA ARG A 142 -45.55 19.92 -51.04
C ARG A 142 -46.36 19.82 -52.33
N LEU A 143 -47.05 20.90 -52.68
CA LEU A 143 -47.74 21.07 -53.95
C LEU A 143 -46.92 21.98 -54.87
N TYR A 144 -46.80 21.62 -56.14
CA TYR A 144 -46.08 22.38 -57.17
C TYR A 144 -46.92 22.58 -58.44
N ASP A 145 -46.73 23.71 -59.13
CA ASP A 145 -47.20 23.90 -60.51
C ASP A 145 -46.29 23.09 -61.45
N ALA A 146 -46.86 22.12 -62.16
CA ALA A 146 -46.10 21.20 -63.02
C ALA A 146 -45.53 21.87 -64.28
N LEU A 147 -46.08 23.01 -64.71
CA LEU A 147 -45.64 23.71 -65.91
C LEU A 147 -44.43 24.62 -65.64
N THR A 148 -44.36 25.24 -64.45
CA THR A 148 -43.27 26.13 -64.07
C THR A 148 -42.27 25.55 -63.07
N ASP A 149 -42.61 24.45 -62.41
CA ASP A 149 -41.90 23.85 -61.26
C ASP A 149 -41.84 24.81 -60.04
N ASP A 150 -42.77 25.78 -59.98
CA ASP A 150 -42.90 26.72 -58.87
C ASP A 150 -43.65 26.07 -57.69
N PHE A 151 -43.13 26.29 -56.48
CA PHE A 151 -43.77 25.89 -55.23
C PHE A 151 -45.09 26.63 -55.00
N VAL A 152 -46.14 25.88 -54.67
CA VAL A 152 -47.50 26.41 -54.43
C VAL A 152 -47.82 26.46 -52.93
N ASP A 153 -47.77 25.32 -52.24
CA ASP A 153 -48.07 25.20 -50.81
C ASP A 153 -47.40 23.96 -50.17
N SER A 154 -47.41 23.86 -48.85
CA SER A 154 -46.93 22.68 -48.12
C SER A 154 -47.65 22.45 -46.79
N VAL A 155 -47.78 21.17 -46.41
CA VAL A 155 -48.40 20.72 -45.18
C VAL A 155 -47.57 19.59 -44.57
N GLU A 156 -47.66 19.42 -43.25
CA GLU A 156 -47.19 18.22 -42.53
C GLU A 156 -48.41 17.36 -42.20
N THR A 157 -48.32 16.06 -42.42
CA THR A 157 -49.42 15.12 -42.11
C THR A 157 -49.77 15.11 -40.63
N ASP A 158 -51.05 14.84 -40.32
CA ASP A 158 -51.50 14.72 -38.93
C ASP A 158 -51.18 13.34 -38.30
N SER A 159 -51.56 13.15 -37.03
CA SER A 159 -51.32 11.92 -36.28
C SER A 159 -52.05 10.67 -36.80
N GLN A 160 -52.84 10.81 -37.87
CA GLN A 160 -53.52 9.75 -38.59
C GLN A 160 -53.00 9.64 -40.03
N GLY A 161 -51.94 10.36 -40.39
CA GLY A 161 -51.34 10.39 -41.73
C GLY A 161 -52.03 11.33 -42.71
N ASN A 162 -53.10 12.03 -42.33
CA ASN A 162 -53.91 12.75 -43.30
C ASN A 162 -53.24 14.04 -43.77
N TYR A 163 -53.45 14.42 -45.03
CA TYR A 163 -53.07 15.72 -45.56
C TYR A 163 -54.07 16.23 -46.60
N SER A 164 -54.07 17.54 -46.87
CA SER A 164 -54.95 18.12 -47.89
C SER A 164 -54.47 19.50 -48.38
N PHE A 165 -54.58 19.77 -49.68
CA PHE A 165 -54.38 21.09 -50.28
C PHE A 165 -55.68 21.66 -50.85
N HIS A 166 -55.90 22.96 -50.71
CA HIS A 166 -57.01 23.69 -51.34
C HIS A 166 -56.54 24.42 -52.60
N ILE A 167 -56.83 23.86 -53.78
CA ILE A 167 -56.38 24.41 -55.07
C ILE A 167 -57.46 25.33 -55.66
N THR A 168 -57.11 26.61 -55.82
CA THR A 168 -58.06 27.68 -56.21
C THR A 168 -57.81 28.29 -57.59
N VAL A 169 -56.94 27.67 -58.39
CA VAL A 169 -56.51 28.14 -59.71
C VAL A 169 -56.49 26.97 -60.69
N GLU A 170 -56.90 27.19 -61.95
CA GLU A 170 -56.76 26.17 -63.00
C GLU A 170 -55.27 25.98 -63.37
N GLY A 171 -54.83 24.73 -63.44
CA GLY A 171 -53.44 24.39 -63.69
C GLY A 171 -53.19 22.90 -63.78
N THR A 172 -51.94 22.54 -64.07
CA THR A 172 -51.44 21.17 -63.91
C THR A 172 -50.51 21.19 -62.70
N TYR A 173 -50.68 20.22 -61.80
CA TYR A 173 -50.00 20.16 -60.51
C TYR A 173 -49.40 18.78 -60.28
N TYR A 174 -48.46 18.68 -59.35
CA TYR A 174 -48.02 17.41 -58.76
C TYR A 174 -47.73 17.61 -57.27
N VAL A 175 -47.79 16.52 -56.51
CA VAL A 175 -47.42 16.46 -55.09
C VAL A 175 -46.01 15.87 -54.95
N GLU A 176 -45.21 16.44 -54.05
CA GLU A 176 -43.90 15.92 -53.62
C GLU A 176 -43.95 15.59 -52.13
N PHE A 177 -43.89 14.30 -51.82
CA PHE A 177 -43.75 13.75 -50.50
C PHE A 177 -42.26 13.71 -50.10
N THR A 178 -41.95 14.05 -48.85
CA THR A 178 -40.62 13.84 -48.26
C THR A 178 -40.74 12.74 -47.21
N ALA A 179 -40.14 11.57 -47.48
CA ALA A 179 -40.12 10.47 -46.52
C ALA A 179 -39.42 10.88 -45.21
N PRO A 180 -40.00 10.60 -44.03
CA PRO A 180 -39.34 10.80 -42.75
C PRO A 180 -38.06 9.96 -42.61
N ALA A 181 -37.21 10.30 -41.64
CA ALA A 181 -35.95 9.60 -41.44
C ALA A 181 -36.18 8.11 -41.11
N GLY A 182 -35.62 7.22 -41.93
CA GLY A 182 -35.79 5.77 -41.82
C GLY A 182 -36.93 5.18 -42.65
N TYR A 183 -37.81 5.99 -43.22
CA TYR A 183 -38.85 5.54 -44.14
C TYR A 183 -38.36 5.50 -45.58
N VAL A 184 -38.86 4.51 -46.34
CA VAL A 184 -38.65 4.37 -47.78
C VAL A 184 -40.01 4.21 -48.44
N PHE A 185 -40.21 4.85 -49.60
CA PHE A 185 -41.43 4.71 -50.40
C PHE A 185 -41.62 3.28 -50.90
N THR A 186 -42.86 2.81 -50.84
CA THR A 186 -43.28 1.54 -51.44
C THR A 186 -43.42 1.64 -52.97
N ALA A 187 -43.68 0.52 -53.66
CA ALA A 187 -43.92 0.52 -55.10
C ALA A 187 -45.20 1.30 -55.45
N PRO A 188 -45.19 2.18 -56.47
CA PRO A 188 -46.34 3.01 -56.78
C PRO A 188 -47.29 2.36 -57.80
N ASN A 189 -48.57 2.72 -57.74
CA ASN A 189 -49.64 2.31 -58.65
C ASN A 189 -49.85 0.77 -58.64
N GLU A 190 -49.82 0.17 -57.44
CA GLU A 190 -50.03 -1.27 -57.25
C GLU A 190 -51.50 -1.57 -56.92
N GLY A 191 -52.16 -2.42 -57.71
CA GLY A 191 -53.56 -2.81 -57.50
C GLY A 191 -54.49 -2.51 -58.68
N GLU A 192 -55.79 -2.38 -58.40
CA GLU A 192 -56.82 -1.93 -59.36
C GLU A 192 -57.63 -0.71 -58.84
N ASP A 193 -57.39 -0.25 -57.61
CA ASP A 193 -58.18 0.78 -56.93
C ASP A 193 -57.26 1.94 -56.51
N ASP A 194 -57.30 3.00 -57.32
CA ASP A 194 -56.44 4.19 -57.28
C ASP A 194 -56.48 4.88 -55.90
N GLY A 195 -57.64 4.90 -55.23
CA GLY A 195 -57.84 5.56 -53.92
C GLY A 195 -57.34 4.77 -52.70
N VAL A 196 -56.51 3.75 -52.91
CA VAL A 196 -55.82 2.99 -51.86
C VAL A 196 -54.45 2.49 -52.32
N ASP A 197 -53.84 3.10 -53.35
CA ASP A 197 -52.49 2.75 -53.81
C ASP A 197 -51.49 3.91 -53.66
N SER A 198 -50.19 3.61 -53.75
CA SER A 198 -49.16 4.63 -53.55
C SER A 198 -48.89 5.37 -54.86
N ASP A 199 -48.98 6.69 -54.85
CA ASP A 199 -48.73 7.51 -56.03
C ASP A 199 -47.26 8.01 -56.07
N ALA A 200 -46.57 7.97 -54.93
CA ALA A 200 -45.24 8.53 -54.74
C ALA A 200 -44.13 7.71 -55.43
N ASN A 201 -43.44 8.30 -56.41
CA ASN A 201 -42.30 7.68 -57.07
C ASN A 201 -41.14 7.36 -56.10
N PRO A 202 -40.66 6.10 -55.99
CA PRO A 202 -39.68 5.74 -54.95
C PRO A 202 -38.33 6.44 -55.01
N ALA A 203 -37.95 6.98 -56.16
CA ALA A 203 -36.67 7.67 -56.34
C ALA A 203 -36.75 9.19 -56.12
N THR A 204 -37.96 9.78 -56.12
CA THR A 204 -38.14 11.25 -56.08
C THR A 204 -39.22 11.74 -55.12
N GLY A 205 -40.06 10.85 -54.58
CA GLY A 205 -41.22 11.19 -53.75
C GLY A 205 -42.32 11.95 -54.49
N LYS A 206 -42.31 12.01 -55.84
CA LYS A 206 -43.30 12.77 -56.62
C LYS A 206 -44.44 11.90 -57.11
N SER A 207 -45.67 12.41 -57.00
CA SER A 207 -46.88 11.85 -57.65
C SER A 207 -46.81 11.97 -59.17
N HIS A 208 -47.82 11.46 -59.86
CA HIS A 208 -48.08 11.83 -61.24
C HIS A 208 -48.58 13.28 -61.38
N GLU A 209 -48.58 13.82 -62.61
CA GLU A 209 -49.12 15.16 -62.91
C GLU A 209 -50.65 15.09 -63.13
N PHE A 210 -51.41 15.83 -62.32
CA PHE A 210 -52.88 15.93 -62.41
C PHE A 210 -53.33 17.35 -62.80
N MET A 211 -54.57 17.51 -63.27
CA MET A 211 -55.08 18.77 -63.85
C MET A 211 -56.35 19.27 -63.16
N ILE A 212 -56.26 20.48 -62.59
CA ILE A 212 -57.36 21.18 -61.95
C ILE A 212 -58.01 22.14 -62.95
N SER A 213 -59.33 22.07 -63.05
CA SER A 213 -60.17 22.93 -63.88
C SER A 213 -61.44 23.32 -63.13
N GLY A 214 -62.20 24.31 -63.63
CA GLY A 214 -63.46 24.72 -63.03
C GLY A 214 -64.59 23.67 -63.03
N GLN A 215 -64.32 22.41 -63.40
CA GLN A 215 -65.25 21.27 -63.31
C GLN A 215 -64.64 20.05 -62.60
N SER A 216 -63.44 20.18 -62.00
CA SER A 216 -62.83 19.12 -61.20
C SER A 216 -63.58 18.96 -59.87
N GLU A 217 -63.74 17.72 -59.40
CA GLU A 217 -64.23 17.40 -58.06
C GLU A 217 -63.02 17.20 -57.11
N ASP A 218 -63.25 17.07 -55.80
CA ASP A 218 -62.20 16.77 -54.82
C ASP A 218 -61.50 15.43 -55.15
N ASP A 219 -60.20 15.38 -54.95
CA ASP A 219 -59.32 14.27 -55.35
C ASP A 219 -58.62 13.68 -54.12
N THR A 220 -58.95 12.43 -53.80
CA THR A 220 -58.50 11.70 -52.61
C THR A 220 -57.85 10.36 -52.99
N SER A 221 -57.13 10.31 -54.11
CA SER A 221 -56.27 9.16 -54.47
C SER A 221 -54.78 9.49 -54.57
N ILE A 222 -54.39 10.76 -54.35
CA ILE A 222 -52.98 11.16 -54.40
C ILE A 222 -52.32 10.83 -53.05
N ASP A 223 -51.87 9.60 -52.88
CA ASP A 223 -51.41 9.09 -51.58
C ASP A 223 -49.96 8.57 -51.61
N ALA A 224 -49.38 8.31 -50.44
CA ALA A 224 -48.00 7.82 -50.34
C ALA A 224 -47.82 6.72 -49.28
N GLY A 225 -47.63 5.50 -49.78
CA GLY A 225 -47.18 4.39 -48.96
C GLY A 225 -45.68 4.48 -48.71
N MET A 226 -45.28 4.34 -47.45
CA MET A 226 -43.89 4.24 -47.05
C MET A 226 -43.75 3.12 -46.03
N PHE A 227 -42.61 2.45 -45.96
CA PHE A 227 -42.34 1.45 -44.94
C PHE A 227 -41.08 1.82 -44.16
N LEU A 228 -40.99 1.39 -42.90
CA LEU A 228 -39.76 1.54 -42.13
C LEU A 228 -38.70 0.58 -42.68
N ALA A 229 -37.55 1.14 -43.05
CA ALA A 229 -36.38 0.38 -43.43
C ALA A 229 -35.74 -0.23 -42.18
N GLU A 230 -35.76 -1.55 -42.07
CA GLU A 230 -35.32 -2.29 -40.88
C GLU A 230 -34.15 -3.20 -41.25
N GLY A 231 -32.93 -2.70 -41.02
CA GLY A 231 -31.73 -3.54 -41.01
C GLY A 231 -31.44 -4.12 -39.62
N VAL A 232 -30.52 -5.07 -39.56
CA VAL A 232 -30.03 -5.71 -38.34
C VAL A 232 -28.52 -5.50 -38.22
N ILE A 233 -28.06 -5.21 -37.01
CA ILE A 233 -26.63 -5.22 -36.66
C ILE A 233 -26.45 -6.21 -35.52
N SER A 234 -25.64 -7.24 -35.72
CA SER A 234 -25.42 -8.33 -34.76
C SER A 234 -24.03 -8.89 -34.97
N ASP A 235 -23.42 -9.51 -33.94
CA ASP A 235 -22.63 -10.73 -34.13
C ASP A 235 -22.30 -11.38 -32.77
N PHE A 236 -21.04 -11.74 -32.55
CA PHE A 236 -20.53 -12.57 -31.48
C PHE A 236 -19.43 -11.84 -30.70
N VAL A 237 -19.43 -12.02 -29.38
CA VAL A 237 -18.31 -11.67 -28.49
C VAL A 237 -17.84 -12.95 -27.85
N TRP A 238 -16.53 -13.24 -27.88
CA TRP A 238 -15.98 -14.52 -27.42
C TRP A 238 -14.75 -14.37 -26.55
N ASP A 239 -14.45 -15.41 -25.79
CA ASP A 239 -13.16 -15.57 -25.14
C ASP A 239 -12.15 -16.09 -26.17
N ASP A 240 -11.26 -15.23 -26.63
CA ASP A 240 -10.10 -15.57 -27.46
C ASP A 240 -9.08 -16.29 -26.56
N LEU A 241 -9.07 -17.62 -26.66
CA LEU A 241 -8.29 -18.52 -25.78
C LEU A 241 -6.89 -18.79 -26.30
N ASN A 242 -6.61 -18.41 -27.56
CA ASN A 242 -5.34 -18.67 -28.23
C ASN A 242 -4.55 -17.37 -28.58
N GLU A 243 -5.18 -16.21 -28.37
CA GLU A 243 -4.70 -14.85 -28.62
C GLU A 243 -4.41 -14.54 -30.10
N ASP A 244 -5.08 -15.22 -31.05
CA ASP A 244 -4.85 -15.06 -32.49
C ASP A 244 -5.82 -14.10 -33.21
N GLY A 245 -6.87 -13.64 -32.53
CA GLY A 245 -7.82 -12.65 -33.02
C GLY A 245 -8.87 -13.19 -33.99
N THR A 246 -8.97 -14.51 -34.15
CA THR A 246 -9.98 -15.19 -34.97
C THR A 246 -10.79 -16.21 -34.17
N GLN A 247 -12.07 -16.39 -34.54
CA GLN A 247 -12.99 -17.30 -33.84
C GLN A 247 -12.64 -18.77 -34.10
N ASP A 248 -12.22 -19.48 -33.06
CA ASP A 248 -11.89 -20.90 -33.14
C ASP A 248 -13.03 -21.81 -32.59
N PHE A 249 -13.11 -23.06 -33.07
CA PHE A 249 -14.23 -23.98 -32.70
C PHE A 249 -14.30 -24.33 -31.20
N ASN A 250 -13.22 -24.10 -30.44
CA ASN A 250 -13.13 -24.36 -29.01
C ASN A 250 -13.31 -23.11 -28.13
N GLU A 251 -13.65 -21.98 -28.73
CA GLU A 251 -13.78 -20.70 -28.03
C GLU A 251 -15.24 -20.43 -27.68
N PRO A 252 -15.55 -20.16 -26.40
CA PRO A 252 -16.91 -19.90 -25.96
C PRO A 252 -17.29 -18.44 -26.24
N GLY A 253 -18.57 -18.21 -26.55
CA GLY A 253 -19.15 -16.88 -26.51
C GLY A 253 -19.23 -16.35 -25.07
N HIS A 254 -18.96 -15.06 -24.87
CA HIS A 254 -18.93 -14.41 -23.56
C HIS A 254 -20.31 -13.84 -23.19
N GLU A 255 -20.94 -14.35 -22.12
CA GLU A 255 -22.27 -13.94 -21.68
C GLU A 255 -22.28 -12.58 -20.95
N GLY A 256 -23.27 -11.73 -21.27
CA GLY A 256 -23.56 -10.52 -20.49
C GLY A 256 -22.64 -9.32 -20.73
N VAL A 257 -21.78 -9.36 -21.76
CA VAL A 257 -20.97 -8.22 -22.20
C VAL A 257 -21.89 -7.11 -22.68
N VAL A 258 -21.68 -5.87 -22.22
CA VAL A 258 -22.50 -4.73 -22.63
C VAL A 258 -22.03 -4.23 -23.98
N VAL A 259 -22.95 -4.16 -24.95
CA VAL A 259 -22.68 -3.70 -26.32
C VAL A 259 -23.51 -2.46 -26.63
N GLU A 260 -22.84 -1.40 -27.09
CA GLU A 260 -23.44 -0.10 -27.42
C GLU A 260 -23.37 0.17 -28.93
N LEU A 261 -24.51 0.52 -29.52
CA LEU A 261 -24.60 0.95 -30.92
C LEU A 261 -24.64 2.48 -30.97
N HIS A 262 -23.66 3.09 -31.64
CA HIS A 262 -23.56 4.54 -31.81
C HIS A 262 -23.76 4.94 -33.27
N LYS A 263 -24.29 6.15 -33.48
CA LYS A 263 -24.28 6.82 -34.78
C LYS A 263 -22.90 7.41 -35.07
N SER A 264 -22.60 7.66 -36.34
CA SER A 264 -21.34 8.28 -36.78
C SER A 264 -21.07 9.70 -36.23
N ASP A 265 -22.07 10.38 -35.67
CA ASP A 265 -21.91 11.65 -34.94
C ASP A 265 -21.45 11.47 -33.46
N GLY A 266 -21.29 10.23 -33.01
CA GLY A 266 -20.91 9.83 -31.66
C GLY A 266 -22.09 9.64 -30.70
N SER A 267 -23.31 9.97 -31.10
CA SER A 267 -24.48 9.77 -30.24
C SER A 267 -24.81 8.29 -30.05
N LEU A 268 -25.02 7.90 -28.79
CA LEU A 268 -25.53 6.58 -28.43
C LEU A 268 -26.94 6.39 -29.01
N PHE A 269 -27.17 5.27 -29.69
CA PHE A 269 -28.45 4.94 -30.30
C PHE A 269 -29.19 3.82 -29.56
N ARG A 270 -28.50 2.70 -29.26
CA ARG A 270 -29.05 1.56 -28.50
C ARG A 270 -27.97 0.93 -27.62
N ILE A 271 -28.39 0.22 -26.57
CA ILE A 271 -27.54 -0.67 -25.77
C ILE A 271 -28.22 -2.03 -25.72
N THR A 272 -27.44 -3.10 -25.79
CA THR A 272 -27.85 -4.48 -25.51
C THR A 272 -26.79 -5.17 -24.65
N SER A 273 -26.99 -6.45 -24.34
CA SER A 273 -25.94 -7.32 -23.80
C SER A 273 -25.92 -8.63 -24.57
N THR A 274 -24.76 -9.29 -24.62
CA THR A 274 -24.64 -10.64 -25.19
C THR A 274 -25.44 -11.66 -24.38
N ASP A 275 -25.95 -12.70 -25.06
CA ASP A 275 -26.65 -13.82 -24.45
C ASP A 275 -25.72 -14.94 -23.95
N SER A 276 -26.27 -16.07 -23.50
CA SER A 276 -25.50 -17.19 -22.97
C SER A 276 -24.61 -17.91 -24.00
N ASP A 277 -24.84 -17.67 -25.29
CA ASP A 277 -24.01 -18.14 -26.39
C ASP A 277 -23.10 -17.01 -26.91
N GLY A 278 -22.98 -15.87 -26.23
CA GLY A 278 -22.13 -14.73 -26.62
C GLY A 278 -22.67 -13.87 -27.77
N LEU A 279 -23.88 -14.13 -28.25
CA LEU A 279 -24.47 -13.42 -29.39
C LEU A 279 -25.15 -12.13 -28.94
N TYR A 280 -25.08 -11.09 -29.76
CA TYR A 280 -25.84 -9.85 -29.58
C TYR A 280 -26.52 -9.42 -30.88
N ALA A 281 -27.66 -8.73 -30.76
CA ALA A 281 -28.36 -8.16 -31.92
C ALA A 281 -29.04 -6.83 -31.60
N PHE A 282 -29.05 -5.97 -32.62
CA PHE A 282 -29.81 -4.73 -32.71
C PHE A 282 -30.75 -4.85 -33.91
N GLU A 283 -32.02 -5.12 -33.63
CA GLU A 283 -33.08 -5.21 -34.64
C GLU A 283 -33.67 -3.83 -34.95
N ASN A 284 -34.33 -3.73 -36.11
CA ASN A 284 -35.10 -2.57 -36.56
C ASN A 284 -34.26 -1.28 -36.53
N ILE A 285 -33.14 -1.34 -37.25
CA ILE A 285 -32.16 -0.26 -37.37
C ILE A 285 -32.33 0.42 -38.72
N VAL A 286 -32.65 1.71 -38.65
CA VAL A 286 -32.81 2.55 -39.84
C VAL A 286 -31.47 2.70 -40.58
N PRO A 287 -31.44 2.69 -41.92
CA PRO A 287 -30.22 2.87 -42.70
C PRO A 287 -29.47 4.15 -42.32
N GLY A 288 -28.14 4.06 -42.27
CA GLY A 288 -27.29 5.13 -41.75
C GLY A 288 -25.88 4.65 -41.43
N SER A 289 -25.03 5.56 -40.96
CA SER A 289 -23.65 5.22 -40.57
C SER A 289 -23.52 5.05 -39.06
N TYR A 290 -22.94 3.93 -38.65
CA TYR A 290 -22.89 3.46 -37.26
C TYR A 290 -21.51 2.90 -36.91
N TYR A 291 -21.24 2.75 -35.61
CA TYR A 291 -20.17 1.91 -35.08
C TYR A 291 -20.65 1.23 -33.80
N VAL A 292 -20.07 0.09 -33.46
CA VAL A 292 -20.33 -0.65 -32.22
C VAL A 292 -19.21 -0.36 -31.21
N VAL A 293 -19.56 -0.35 -29.93
CA VAL A 293 -18.62 -0.35 -28.80
C VAL A 293 -18.97 -1.52 -27.89
N VAL A 294 -18.07 -2.48 -27.77
CA VAL A 294 -18.14 -3.58 -26.82
C VAL A 294 -17.43 -3.11 -25.55
N ASN A 295 -18.10 -3.18 -24.40
CA ASN A 295 -17.51 -2.83 -23.12
C ASN A 295 -16.92 -4.10 -22.48
N ALA A 296 -15.61 -4.31 -22.61
CA ALA A 296 -14.92 -5.45 -22.01
C ALA A 296 -15.24 -5.57 -20.49
N PRO A 297 -15.51 -6.78 -19.97
CA PRO A 297 -15.60 -7.02 -18.55
C PRO A 297 -14.29 -6.67 -17.83
N ALA A 298 -14.35 -6.40 -16.53
CA ALA A 298 -13.15 -6.10 -15.75
C ALA A 298 -12.14 -7.26 -15.87
N ARG A 299 -10.88 -6.90 -16.16
CA ARG A 299 -9.70 -7.75 -16.48
C ARG A 299 -9.58 -8.33 -17.89
N TYR A 300 -10.59 -8.20 -18.76
CA TYR A 300 -10.45 -8.63 -20.15
C TYR A 300 -9.83 -7.53 -21.00
N GLU A 301 -8.96 -7.93 -21.93
CA GLU A 301 -8.43 -7.06 -22.99
C GLU A 301 -9.04 -7.44 -24.35
N PHE A 302 -8.92 -6.58 -25.35
CA PHE A 302 -9.32 -6.92 -26.73
C PHE A 302 -8.13 -7.51 -27.48
N THR A 303 -8.40 -8.57 -28.24
CA THR A 303 -7.45 -9.14 -29.19
C THR A 303 -7.10 -8.17 -30.33
N GLU A 304 -6.07 -8.47 -31.14
CA GLU A 304 -5.79 -7.63 -32.31
C GLU A 304 -6.95 -7.71 -33.33
N GLN A 305 -7.44 -6.55 -33.78
CA GLN A 305 -8.47 -6.49 -34.81
C GLN A 305 -7.97 -6.96 -36.20
N TYR A 306 -8.89 -7.50 -37.00
CA TYR A 306 -8.73 -7.86 -38.42
C TYR A 306 -7.64 -8.90 -38.71
N GLN A 307 -7.54 -9.93 -37.86
CA GLN A 307 -6.61 -11.04 -38.04
C GLN A 307 -7.15 -12.12 -39.00
N GLY A 308 -6.26 -13.01 -39.43
CA GLY A 308 -6.61 -14.09 -40.35
C GLY A 308 -6.90 -13.61 -41.78
N SER A 309 -7.87 -14.27 -42.43
CA SER A 309 -8.26 -13.95 -43.81
C SER A 309 -9.76 -14.08 -44.11
N ASP A 310 -10.56 -14.42 -43.10
CA ASP A 310 -12.01 -14.61 -43.22
C ASP A 310 -12.68 -13.55 -42.35
N THR A 311 -13.18 -12.48 -42.96
CA THR A 311 -13.62 -11.26 -42.27
C THR A 311 -15.04 -11.35 -41.70
N THR A 312 -15.45 -12.57 -41.33
CA THR A 312 -16.72 -12.90 -40.65
C THR A 312 -16.45 -13.81 -39.44
N LEU A 313 -15.20 -13.83 -39.00
CA LEU A 313 -14.65 -14.61 -37.88
C LEU A 313 -13.48 -13.83 -37.23
N ASP A 314 -13.25 -12.56 -37.60
CA ASP A 314 -12.13 -11.75 -37.13
C ASP A 314 -12.62 -10.67 -36.17
N SER A 315 -11.88 -10.37 -35.11
CA SER A 315 -12.28 -9.28 -34.21
C SER A 315 -12.30 -7.95 -34.97
N ASN A 316 -13.38 -7.19 -34.87
CA ASN A 316 -13.49 -5.86 -35.47
C ASN A 316 -13.37 -4.73 -34.44
N ALA A 317 -13.30 -5.08 -33.15
CA ALA A 317 -13.12 -4.15 -32.05
C ALA A 317 -11.65 -3.74 -31.89
N ASP A 318 -11.37 -2.44 -31.87
CA ASP A 318 -10.06 -1.91 -31.52
C ASP A 318 -9.74 -2.12 -30.01
N ALA A 319 -8.55 -1.74 -29.57
CA ALA A 319 -8.12 -1.84 -28.17
C ALA A 319 -8.96 -1.00 -27.16
N THR A 320 -9.97 -0.26 -27.62
CA THR A 320 -10.98 0.43 -26.79
C THR A 320 -12.37 -0.21 -26.89
N GLY A 321 -12.47 -1.37 -27.55
CA GLY A 321 -13.71 -2.10 -27.80
C GLY A 321 -14.52 -1.60 -28.99
N ARG A 322 -13.97 -0.70 -29.81
CA ARG A 322 -14.73 0.05 -30.80
C ARG A 322 -14.51 -0.45 -32.22
N SER A 323 -15.60 -0.68 -32.97
CA SER A 323 -15.52 -1.01 -34.40
C SER A 323 -15.17 0.20 -35.28
N GLU A 324 -14.66 -0.04 -36.48
CA GLU A 324 -14.70 0.97 -37.54
C GLU A 324 -16.15 1.42 -37.83
N THR A 325 -16.30 2.62 -38.39
CA THR A 325 -17.62 3.17 -38.76
C THR A 325 -18.05 2.65 -40.12
N PHE A 326 -19.09 1.84 -40.14
CA PHE A 326 -19.71 1.29 -41.35
C PHE A 326 -21.00 2.04 -41.72
N THR A 327 -21.62 1.68 -42.84
CA THR A 327 -22.93 2.20 -43.26
C THR A 327 -23.86 1.03 -43.51
N LEU A 328 -24.95 0.99 -42.74
CA LEU A 328 -26.05 0.05 -42.90
C LEU A 328 -26.98 0.55 -44.02
N ALA A 329 -27.20 -0.31 -45.01
CA ALA A 329 -28.11 -0.09 -46.13
C ALA A 329 -29.56 -0.52 -45.80
N LEU A 330 -30.45 -0.32 -46.77
CA LEU A 330 -31.85 -0.76 -46.70
C LEU A 330 -31.93 -2.29 -46.60
N ASP A 331 -32.61 -2.77 -45.55
CA ASP A 331 -32.83 -4.19 -45.25
C ASP A 331 -31.51 -5.02 -45.21
N GLU A 332 -30.40 -4.40 -44.79
CA GLU A 332 -29.12 -5.09 -44.62
C GLU A 332 -29.06 -5.81 -43.26
N GLU A 333 -28.62 -7.07 -43.29
CA GLU A 333 -28.17 -7.80 -42.11
C GLU A 333 -26.64 -7.68 -42.05
N LYS A 334 -26.13 -6.89 -41.10
CA LYS A 334 -24.70 -6.71 -40.84
C LYS A 334 -24.32 -7.66 -39.69
N SER A 335 -24.04 -8.91 -40.06
CA SER A 335 -23.65 -10.04 -39.20
C SER A 335 -22.18 -10.42 -39.44
N ASP A 336 -21.32 -9.47 -39.07
CA ASP A 336 -19.86 -9.47 -39.23
C ASP A 336 -19.31 -8.27 -38.42
N ILE A 337 -19.75 -8.13 -37.16
CA ILE A 337 -19.31 -7.09 -36.22
C ILE A 337 -18.95 -7.74 -34.88
N ASP A 338 -17.74 -8.28 -34.87
CA ASP A 338 -17.22 -9.26 -33.94
C ASP A 338 -16.25 -8.63 -32.92
N ALA A 339 -16.12 -9.24 -31.72
CA ALA A 339 -15.12 -8.84 -30.74
C ALA A 339 -14.55 -10.01 -29.92
N GLY A 340 -13.26 -10.31 -30.12
CA GLY A 340 -12.52 -11.27 -29.30
C GLY A 340 -11.97 -10.62 -28.02
N LEU A 341 -12.21 -11.26 -26.88
CA LEU A 341 -11.78 -10.85 -25.55
C LEU A 341 -10.72 -11.83 -25.03
N ILE A 342 -9.55 -11.32 -24.68
CA ILE A 342 -8.49 -12.10 -24.04
C ILE A 342 -8.66 -12.00 -22.52
N GLU A 343 -8.71 -13.14 -21.83
CA GLU A 343 -8.56 -13.21 -20.37
C GLU A 343 -7.07 -13.41 -20.05
N PRO A 344 -6.36 -12.40 -19.49
CA PRO A 344 -4.98 -12.58 -19.10
C PRO A 344 -4.83 -13.74 -18.12
N ALA A 345 -3.83 -14.58 -18.35
CA ALA A 345 -3.51 -15.67 -17.42
C ALA A 345 -3.30 -15.11 -16.01
N PRO A 346 -3.72 -15.80 -14.94
CA PRO A 346 -3.47 -15.32 -13.59
C PRO A 346 -1.98 -15.37 -13.25
N GLY A 347 -1.51 -14.38 -12.49
CA GLY A 347 -0.19 -14.41 -11.87
C GLY A 347 -0.08 -15.42 -10.73
N MET A 348 1.15 -15.72 -10.33
CA MET A 348 1.52 -16.64 -9.27
C MET A 348 2.69 -16.07 -8.47
N ILE A 349 2.67 -16.19 -7.14
CA ILE A 349 3.80 -15.83 -6.26
C ILE A 349 4.14 -17.01 -5.37
N GLY A 350 5.42 -17.36 -5.30
CA GLY A 350 5.97 -18.19 -4.25
C GLY A 350 7.03 -19.17 -4.74
N ASN A 351 7.95 -19.47 -3.84
CA ASN A 351 8.96 -20.51 -4.01
C ASN A 351 9.26 -21.13 -2.63
N PHE A 352 10.19 -20.60 -1.83
CA PHE A 352 10.88 -21.36 -0.78
C PHE A 352 11.04 -20.63 0.57
N VAL A 353 10.98 -21.40 1.65
CA VAL A 353 11.48 -21.02 2.98
C VAL A 353 12.40 -22.12 3.46
N TRP A 354 13.58 -21.80 3.98
CA TRP A 354 14.59 -22.80 4.35
C TRP A 354 15.26 -22.55 5.69
N PHE A 355 15.84 -23.60 6.25
CA PHE A 355 16.73 -23.51 7.39
C PHE A 355 18.15 -23.20 6.91
N ASP A 356 18.49 -21.91 6.95
CA ASP A 356 19.83 -21.38 6.69
C ASP A 356 20.74 -21.79 7.86
N GLY A 357 21.52 -22.84 7.63
CA GLY A 357 22.30 -23.52 8.66
C GLY A 357 23.61 -22.81 9.01
N ASN A 358 24.02 -21.86 8.16
CA ASN A 358 25.28 -21.12 8.31
C ASN A 358 25.08 -19.61 8.51
N GLY A 359 23.85 -19.10 8.36
CA GLY A 359 23.42 -17.73 8.61
C GLY A 359 23.77 -16.73 7.49
N ASN A 360 24.16 -17.19 6.30
CA ASN A 360 24.69 -16.31 5.26
C ASN A 360 23.64 -15.51 4.48
N GLY A 361 22.37 -15.91 4.49
CA GLY A 361 21.29 -15.29 3.70
C GLY A 361 21.07 -15.89 2.30
N LEU A 362 21.68 -17.04 1.99
CA LEU A 362 21.63 -17.73 0.69
C LEU A 362 21.11 -19.17 0.82
N GLN A 363 20.50 -19.68 -0.26
CA GLN A 363 20.05 -21.06 -0.37
C GLN A 363 21.22 -21.98 -0.73
N ASP A 364 21.86 -22.58 0.28
CA ASP A 364 23.04 -23.43 0.08
C ASP A 364 22.69 -24.90 -0.24
N THR A 365 23.59 -25.58 -0.96
CA THR A 365 23.38 -26.98 -1.35
C THR A 365 23.40 -27.92 -0.15
N GLY A 366 22.22 -28.42 0.24
CA GLY A 366 22.04 -29.38 1.33
C GLY A 366 21.29 -28.82 2.54
N GLU A 367 20.92 -27.53 2.50
CA GLU A 367 19.99 -26.94 3.44
C GLU A 367 18.57 -27.48 3.20
N ALA A 368 17.76 -27.52 4.25
CA ALA A 368 16.44 -28.14 4.24
C ALA A 368 15.35 -27.08 4.27
N GLY A 369 14.28 -27.29 3.50
CA GLY A 369 13.09 -26.45 3.56
C GLY A 369 12.45 -26.45 4.95
N ALA A 370 11.87 -25.31 5.32
CA ALA A 370 11.18 -25.11 6.58
C ALA A 370 9.67 -25.31 6.40
N ALA A 371 9.15 -26.42 6.90
CA ALA A 371 7.74 -26.78 6.81
C ALA A 371 6.85 -26.06 7.83
N ASP A 372 5.54 -25.95 7.53
CA ASP A 372 4.51 -25.36 8.37
C ASP A 372 4.73 -23.86 8.73
N VAL A 373 5.63 -23.15 8.02
CA VAL A 373 5.83 -21.71 8.18
C VAL A 373 4.65 -20.98 7.57
N THR A 374 4.01 -20.10 8.36
CA THR A 374 2.86 -19.31 7.87
C THR A 374 3.36 -18.16 7.00
N VAL A 375 2.80 -18.05 5.79
CA VAL A 375 3.15 -17.02 4.80
C VAL A 375 1.89 -16.25 4.43
N ARG A 376 1.98 -14.92 4.36
CA ARG A 376 0.86 -14.02 4.05
C ARG A 376 1.15 -13.19 2.83
N LEU A 377 0.15 -13.09 1.96
CA LEU A 377 0.12 -12.12 0.87
C LEU A 377 -0.54 -10.84 1.36
N LEU A 378 0.18 -9.72 1.24
CA LEU A 378 -0.26 -8.38 1.62
C LEU A 378 -0.52 -7.51 0.38
N ASP A 379 -1.50 -6.60 0.48
CA ASP A 379 -1.64 -5.49 -0.46
C ASP A 379 -0.61 -4.37 -0.21
N ALA A 380 -0.53 -3.40 -1.12
CA ALA A 380 0.34 -2.22 -0.99
C ALA A 380 0.04 -1.31 0.24
N SER A 381 -1.04 -1.57 0.99
CA SER A 381 -1.38 -0.91 2.26
C SER A 381 -1.08 -1.77 3.49
N ASN A 382 -0.46 -2.94 3.32
CA ASN A 382 -0.19 -3.97 4.34
C ASN A 382 -1.44 -4.67 4.91
N ASN A 383 -2.56 -4.72 4.19
CA ASN A 383 -3.69 -5.57 4.57
C ASN A 383 -3.45 -7.00 4.07
N VAL A 384 -3.74 -8.00 4.92
CA VAL A 384 -3.67 -9.42 4.52
C VAL A 384 -4.78 -9.74 3.52
N LEU A 385 -4.39 -10.17 2.32
CA LEU A 385 -5.29 -10.64 1.27
C LEU A 385 -5.53 -12.15 1.38
N ARG A 386 -4.44 -12.93 1.54
CA ARG A 386 -4.45 -14.39 1.70
C ARG A 386 -3.35 -14.84 2.65
N GLU A 387 -3.51 -16.03 3.21
CA GLU A 387 -2.55 -16.72 4.08
C GLU A 387 -2.43 -18.17 3.59
N THR A 388 -1.22 -18.72 3.64
CA THR A 388 -0.90 -20.11 3.33
C THR A 388 0.18 -20.61 4.30
N SER A 389 0.58 -21.87 4.19
CA SER A 389 1.72 -22.43 4.92
C SER A 389 2.65 -23.17 3.98
N THR A 390 3.95 -23.17 4.26
CA THR A 390 4.92 -23.98 3.52
C THR A 390 4.65 -25.48 3.68
N ASP A 391 4.94 -26.26 2.63
CA ASP A 391 4.81 -27.71 2.64
C ASP A 391 6.00 -28.41 3.33
N LEU A 392 5.99 -29.75 3.33
CA LEU A 392 7.04 -30.56 3.99
C LEU A 392 8.45 -30.36 3.43
N ASP A 393 8.55 -29.90 2.18
CA ASP A 393 9.82 -29.65 1.51
C ASP A 393 10.20 -28.16 1.56
N GLY A 394 9.37 -27.28 2.17
CA GLY A 394 9.62 -25.85 2.36
C GLY A 394 8.93 -24.93 1.35
N TYR A 395 8.16 -25.47 0.40
CA TYR A 395 7.59 -24.67 -0.69
C TYR A 395 6.26 -24.02 -0.33
N TYR A 396 6.02 -22.81 -0.82
CA TYR A 396 4.73 -22.12 -0.69
C TYR A 396 4.25 -21.56 -2.03
N LEU A 397 2.93 -21.35 -2.16
CA LEU A 397 2.34 -20.82 -3.40
C LEU A 397 1.06 -20.00 -3.13
N PHE A 398 0.97 -18.86 -3.80
CA PHE A 398 -0.23 -18.09 -4.06
C PHE A 398 -0.52 -18.10 -5.56
N ASP A 399 -1.54 -18.84 -5.97
CA ASP A 399 -2.01 -18.97 -7.36
C ASP A 399 -3.21 -18.06 -7.67
N SER A 400 -3.64 -17.96 -8.92
CA SER A 400 -4.86 -17.20 -9.28
C SER A 400 -4.81 -15.73 -8.83
N LEU A 401 -3.68 -15.05 -9.03
CA LEU A 401 -3.53 -13.62 -8.74
C LEU A 401 -3.87 -12.75 -9.94
N GLU A 402 -4.39 -11.56 -9.65
CA GLU A 402 -4.51 -10.46 -10.61
C GLU A 402 -3.17 -9.70 -10.67
N GLY A 403 -2.88 -9.05 -11.80
CA GLY A 403 -1.80 -8.08 -11.92
C GLY A 403 -1.97 -6.95 -10.90
N GLY A 404 -0.91 -6.62 -10.17
CA GLY A 404 -1.04 -5.79 -8.97
C GLY A 404 0.27 -5.41 -8.29
N THR A 405 0.16 -4.99 -7.03
CA THR A 405 1.30 -4.60 -6.19
C THR A 405 1.15 -5.25 -4.82
N TYR A 406 2.14 -6.06 -4.47
CA TYR A 406 2.08 -7.01 -3.37
C TYR A 406 3.33 -6.94 -2.49
N SER A 407 3.25 -7.53 -1.31
CA SER A 407 4.40 -7.94 -0.51
C SER A 407 4.07 -9.23 0.24
N ILE A 408 5.09 -9.96 0.66
CA ILE A 408 4.96 -11.20 1.44
C ILE A 408 5.37 -10.94 2.89
N GLU A 409 4.62 -11.45 3.84
CA GLU A 409 4.99 -11.54 5.26
C GLU A 409 5.14 -13.02 5.64
N PHE A 410 6.38 -13.42 5.91
CA PHE A 410 6.71 -14.67 6.58
C PHE A 410 6.53 -14.47 8.08
N VAL A 411 5.76 -15.33 8.74
CA VAL A 411 5.52 -15.22 10.18
C VAL A 411 6.69 -15.82 10.96
N ALA A 412 7.22 -15.06 11.93
CA ALA A 412 8.35 -15.49 12.75
C ALA A 412 8.11 -16.85 13.43
N VAL A 413 9.09 -17.75 13.31
CA VAL A 413 9.05 -19.10 13.86
C VAL A 413 9.80 -19.12 15.20
N PRO A 414 9.18 -19.54 16.33
CA PRO A 414 9.85 -19.59 17.63
C PRO A 414 11.16 -20.39 17.58
N GLY A 415 12.25 -19.77 18.05
CA GLY A 415 13.60 -20.35 18.04
C GLY A 415 14.44 -20.05 16.80
N PHE A 416 13.86 -19.41 15.78
CA PHE A 416 14.55 -18.99 14.56
C PHE A 416 14.40 -17.48 14.34
N GLY A 417 15.36 -16.89 13.62
CA GLY A 417 15.28 -15.54 13.10
C GLY A 417 15.51 -15.53 11.59
N PHE A 418 14.99 -14.51 10.92
CA PHE A 418 15.24 -14.33 9.49
C PHE A 418 16.70 -13.94 9.26
N THR A 419 17.34 -14.57 8.28
CA THR A 419 18.74 -14.30 7.94
C THR A 419 18.86 -12.97 7.18
N ARG A 420 20.07 -12.64 6.73
CA ARG A 420 20.28 -11.35 6.09
C ARG A 420 19.58 -11.34 4.74
N ARG A 421 18.72 -10.35 4.52
CA ARG A 421 18.06 -10.14 3.23
C ARG A 421 18.94 -9.47 2.18
N ASP A 422 18.58 -9.65 0.91
CA ASP A 422 19.17 -9.05 -0.29
C ASP A 422 20.71 -9.32 -0.34
N VAL A 423 21.10 -10.60 -0.27
CA VAL A 423 22.50 -11.04 -0.18
C VAL A 423 23.00 -11.54 -1.53
N GLY A 424 23.93 -10.77 -2.12
CA GLY A 424 24.57 -11.12 -3.37
C GLY A 424 24.00 -10.32 -4.53
N ASP A 425 23.98 -10.94 -5.72
CA ASP A 425 23.45 -10.36 -6.96
C ASP A 425 22.38 -11.30 -7.62
N ASP A 426 21.95 -12.38 -6.93
CA ASP A 426 21.16 -13.48 -7.50
C ASP A 426 19.85 -13.71 -6.71
N ASP A 427 18.81 -12.98 -7.13
CA ASP A 427 17.45 -12.91 -6.58
C ASP A 427 16.74 -14.29 -6.56
N GLU A 428 17.22 -15.30 -7.29
CA GLU A 428 16.61 -16.65 -7.30
C GLU A 428 17.00 -17.51 -6.09
N ILE A 429 17.96 -17.06 -5.25
CA ILE A 429 18.57 -17.89 -4.20
C ILE A 429 18.92 -17.15 -2.89
N ASP A 430 18.55 -15.88 -2.72
CA ASP A 430 18.74 -15.17 -1.46
C ASP A 430 17.42 -15.04 -0.66
N SER A 431 17.43 -14.23 0.39
CA SER A 431 16.28 -14.03 1.29
C SER A 431 15.73 -12.61 1.13
N ASP A 432 14.42 -12.43 1.07
CA ASP A 432 13.77 -11.11 1.06
C ASP A 432 13.36 -10.61 2.45
N ALA A 433 13.24 -11.54 3.39
CA ALA A 433 12.56 -11.32 4.64
C ALA A 433 13.31 -10.31 5.53
N ASP A 434 12.68 -9.16 5.79
CA ASP A 434 13.17 -8.19 6.77
C ASP A 434 13.35 -8.85 8.15
N ARG A 435 14.52 -8.63 8.76
CA ARG A 435 14.97 -9.39 9.94
C ARG A 435 14.07 -9.25 11.17
N LEU A 436 13.34 -8.14 11.27
CA LEU A 436 12.48 -7.81 12.40
C LEU A 436 11.01 -8.15 12.13
N THR A 437 10.56 -7.99 10.88
CA THR A 437 9.13 -8.06 10.52
C THR A 437 8.76 -9.26 9.66
N GLY A 438 9.74 -9.98 9.10
CA GLY A 438 9.53 -11.09 8.17
C GLY A 438 8.98 -10.66 6.80
N ARG A 439 9.07 -9.37 6.45
CA ARG A 439 8.44 -8.82 5.24
C ARG A 439 9.41 -8.62 4.08
N SER A 440 8.97 -9.02 2.89
CA SER A 440 9.65 -8.70 1.64
C SER A 440 9.63 -7.19 1.34
N SER A 441 10.35 -6.77 0.30
CA SER A 441 10.05 -5.47 -0.32
C SER A 441 8.65 -5.49 -1.00
N VAL A 442 8.14 -4.31 -1.38
CA VAL A 442 6.90 -4.22 -2.17
C VAL A 442 7.25 -4.30 -3.65
N PHE A 443 6.67 -5.27 -4.35
CA PHE A 443 6.91 -5.55 -5.77
C PHE A 443 5.62 -5.50 -6.59
N ALA A 444 5.76 -5.37 -7.91
CA ALA A 444 4.65 -5.50 -8.85
C ALA A 444 4.62 -6.91 -9.42
N LEU A 445 3.42 -7.44 -9.64
CA LEU A 445 3.17 -8.68 -10.36
C LEU A 445 2.39 -8.33 -11.64
N GLN A 446 2.84 -8.79 -12.80
CA GLN A 446 2.09 -8.68 -14.05
C GLN A 446 1.09 -9.85 -14.17
N ASP A 447 0.03 -9.68 -14.96
CA ASP A 447 -0.83 -10.80 -15.32
C ASP A 447 0.01 -11.88 -16.05
N GLY A 448 -0.21 -13.14 -15.70
CA GLY A 448 0.52 -14.31 -16.19
C GLY A 448 1.93 -14.49 -15.62
N GLU A 449 2.43 -13.56 -14.82
CA GLU A 449 3.77 -13.65 -14.21
C GLU A 449 3.78 -14.70 -13.09
N TRP A 450 4.76 -15.62 -13.13
CA TRP A 450 5.09 -16.44 -11.98
C TRP A 450 6.38 -15.91 -11.35
N ASN A 451 6.23 -15.22 -10.23
CA ASN A 451 7.35 -14.75 -9.43
C ASN A 451 7.75 -15.84 -8.41
N THR A 452 9.00 -16.31 -8.53
CA THR A 452 9.62 -17.33 -7.68
C THR A 452 10.82 -16.80 -6.90
N THR A 453 11.05 -15.48 -6.84
CA THR A 453 12.24 -14.92 -6.16
C THR A 453 12.00 -14.58 -4.70
N ILE A 454 10.73 -14.42 -4.29
CA ILE A 454 10.41 -14.00 -2.92
C ILE A 454 10.56 -15.14 -1.91
N ASP A 455 11.71 -15.21 -1.25
CA ASP A 455 12.08 -16.34 -0.38
C ASP A 455 12.52 -15.91 1.03
N ALA A 456 12.63 -16.88 1.97
CA ALA A 456 13.02 -16.59 3.35
C ALA A 456 13.96 -17.63 4.00
N GLY A 457 15.17 -17.20 4.36
CA GLY A 457 16.11 -17.97 5.16
C GLY A 457 15.87 -17.84 6.66
N LEU A 458 15.86 -18.98 7.37
CA LEU A 458 15.67 -19.08 8.82
C LEU A 458 16.90 -19.70 9.49
N ALA A 459 17.69 -18.89 10.19
CA ALA A 459 18.78 -19.39 11.04
C ALA A 459 18.33 -19.52 12.49
N ILE A 460 19.06 -20.34 13.26
CA ILE A 460 18.92 -20.35 14.71
C ILE A 460 19.47 -19.01 15.23
N ALA A 461 18.58 -18.10 15.58
CA ALA A 461 18.92 -16.81 16.16
C ALA A 461 19.38 -16.98 17.61
N ILE A 462 20.59 -17.50 17.80
CA ILE A 462 21.27 -17.47 19.09
C ILE A 462 21.79 -16.07 19.36
N SER A 463 21.39 -15.58 20.52
CA SER A 463 21.86 -14.38 21.18
C SER A 463 22.50 -14.81 22.50
N SER A 464 23.28 -13.93 23.09
CA SER A 464 23.84 -14.13 24.42
C SER A 464 23.44 -13.03 25.37
N VAL A 465 23.29 -13.38 26.65
CA VAL A 465 22.95 -12.42 27.70
C VAL A 465 23.63 -12.78 29.02
N GLY A 466 24.08 -11.74 29.72
CA GLY A 466 24.72 -11.78 31.02
C GLY A 466 26.05 -11.04 31.01
N ASP A 467 26.41 -10.47 32.16
CA ASP A 467 27.75 -9.92 32.39
C ASP A 467 28.22 -10.25 33.82
N TYR A 468 27.93 -9.42 34.81
CA TYR A 468 28.59 -9.45 36.12
C TYR A 468 27.67 -9.53 37.33
N LEU A 469 28.20 -10.12 38.40
CA LEU A 469 27.63 -10.08 39.75
C LEU A 469 28.78 -9.72 40.70
N TRP A 470 28.66 -8.63 41.46
CA TRP A 470 29.72 -8.12 42.36
C TRP A 470 29.23 -7.91 43.79
N ASP A 471 30.17 -7.90 44.73
CA ASP A 471 29.93 -7.41 46.08
C ASP A 471 30.10 -5.86 46.06
N ASP A 472 28.99 -5.13 46.03
CA ASP A 472 28.86 -3.67 46.18
C ASP A 472 29.27 -3.30 47.62
N THR A 473 30.56 -2.97 47.76
CA THR A 473 31.26 -2.70 49.02
C THR A 473 30.95 -1.29 49.51
N ASN A 474 30.72 -0.35 48.59
CA ASN A 474 30.51 1.06 48.91
C ASN A 474 29.00 1.40 49.19
N ALA A 475 28.09 0.54 48.71
CA ALA A 475 26.63 0.62 48.75
C ALA A 475 25.99 1.78 47.95
N ASP A 476 26.58 2.17 46.83
CA ASP A 476 26.03 3.15 45.88
C ASP A 476 25.38 2.54 44.63
N GLY A 477 25.73 1.28 44.29
CA GLY A 477 25.11 0.50 43.23
C GLY A 477 25.63 0.77 41.82
N ASP A 478 26.74 1.48 41.67
CA ASP A 478 27.61 1.46 40.48
C ASP A 478 28.69 0.36 40.65
N GLN A 479 29.14 -0.26 39.55
CA GLN A 479 30.25 -1.22 39.56
C GLN A 479 31.61 -0.50 39.60
N ASP A 480 32.27 -0.47 40.76
CA ASP A 480 33.59 0.15 40.93
C ASP A 480 34.75 -0.80 40.58
N PHE A 481 35.91 -0.26 40.17
CA PHE A 481 37.07 -1.06 39.73
C PHE A 481 37.73 -1.89 40.85
N ASP A 482 37.56 -1.50 42.11
CA ASP A 482 38.08 -2.20 43.28
C ASP A 482 37.07 -3.15 43.95
N GLU A 483 35.87 -3.30 43.40
CA GLU A 483 34.84 -4.20 43.94
C GLU A 483 34.98 -5.63 43.36
N PRO A 484 34.96 -6.68 44.22
CA PRO A 484 35.18 -8.05 43.79
C PRO A 484 33.91 -8.71 43.25
N GLY A 485 34.07 -9.55 42.22
CA GLY A 485 32.98 -10.35 41.68
C GLY A 485 32.60 -11.56 42.54
N ARG A 486 31.29 -11.81 42.64
CA ARG A 486 30.70 -12.85 43.49
C ARG A 486 30.62 -14.20 42.76
N SER A 487 31.48 -15.14 43.12
CA SER A 487 31.50 -16.49 42.53
C SER A 487 30.41 -17.44 43.05
N ASN A 488 30.11 -18.50 42.28
CA ASN A 488 29.27 -19.64 42.68
C ASN A 488 27.80 -19.30 43.02
N ILE A 489 27.27 -18.18 42.52
CA ILE A 489 25.84 -17.85 42.61
C ILE A 489 25.11 -18.48 41.42
N THR A 490 23.95 -19.10 41.68
CA THR A 490 23.14 -19.71 40.62
C THR A 490 22.33 -18.65 39.89
N VAL A 491 22.50 -18.57 38.56
CA VAL A 491 21.79 -17.64 37.69
C VAL A 491 20.85 -18.40 36.77
N ARG A 492 19.59 -17.97 36.66
CA ARG A 492 18.56 -18.61 35.83
C ARG A 492 18.00 -17.64 34.81
N LEU A 493 17.83 -18.13 33.59
CA LEU A 493 17.05 -17.47 32.55
C LEU A 493 15.61 -18.00 32.59
N LEU A 494 14.65 -17.09 32.66
CA LEU A 494 13.22 -17.37 32.84
C LEU A 494 12.38 -16.76 31.70
N ASP A 495 11.23 -17.37 31.40
CA ASP A 495 10.18 -16.75 30.56
C ASP A 495 9.24 -15.83 31.37
N GLU A 496 8.26 -15.21 30.68
CA GLU A 496 7.26 -14.32 31.30
C GLU A 496 6.34 -15.02 32.33
N ASP A 497 6.20 -16.35 32.24
CA ASP A 497 5.44 -17.20 33.17
C ASP A 497 6.32 -17.71 34.36
N LEU A 498 7.59 -17.29 34.43
CA LEU A 498 8.60 -17.70 35.42
C LEU A 498 9.01 -19.19 35.30
N THR A 499 8.93 -19.76 34.09
CA THR A 499 9.49 -21.08 33.78
C THR A 499 10.99 -20.98 33.55
N ILE A 500 11.78 -21.85 34.19
CA ILE A 500 13.23 -21.91 33.99
C ILE A 500 13.53 -22.48 32.60
N LEU A 501 14.20 -21.68 31.77
CA LEU A 501 14.64 -22.05 30.42
C LEU A 501 16.09 -22.55 30.43
N ALA A 502 16.96 -21.88 31.20
CA ALA A 502 18.37 -22.24 31.38
C ALA A 502 18.85 -21.88 32.79
N GLU A 503 19.92 -22.53 33.24
CA GLU A 503 20.57 -22.28 34.53
C GLU A 503 22.09 -22.36 34.34
N THR A 504 22.82 -21.44 34.95
CA THR A 504 24.29 -21.37 34.99
C THR A 504 24.74 -20.93 36.39
N SER A 505 26.03 -20.69 36.59
CA SER A 505 26.53 -20.08 37.82
C SER A 505 27.64 -19.07 37.53
N THR A 506 27.79 -18.07 38.39
CA THR A 506 28.88 -17.10 38.27
C THR A 506 30.24 -17.76 38.48
N ASP A 507 31.23 -17.36 37.68
CA ASP A 507 32.57 -17.92 37.71
C ASP A 507 33.40 -17.41 38.89
N SER A 508 34.68 -17.82 38.97
CA SER A 508 35.58 -17.46 40.08
C SER A 508 35.87 -15.96 40.25
N ILE A 509 35.43 -15.12 39.31
CA ILE A 509 35.64 -13.67 39.34
C ILE A 509 34.34 -12.89 39.12
N GLY A 510 33.16 -13.53 39.16
CA GLY A 510 31.84 -12.90 39.15
C GLY A 510 31.06 -12.94 37.83
N TYR A 511 31.65 -13.36 36.72
CA TYR A 511 30.98 -13.31 35.41
C TYR A 511 30.01 -14.48 35.20
N TYR A 512 28.93 -14.22 34.46
CA TYR A 512 28.01 -15.26 33.98
C TYR A 512 27.57 -14.95 32.53
N LEU A 513 27.26 -15.99 31.75
CA LEU A 513 26.82 -15.81 30.37
C LEU A 513 25.94 -16.98 29.91
N PHE A 514 24.80 -16.67 29.31
CA PHE A 514 24.03 -17.61 28.49
C PHE A 514 24.40 -17.38 27.02
N THR A 515 24.86 -18.40 26.30
CA THR A 515 25.41 -18.25 24.93
C THR A 515 24.51 -18.74 23.79
N THR A 516 23.35 -19.30 24.13
CA THR A 516 22.42 -19.90 23.15
C THR A 516 20.96 -19.54 23.47
N VAL A 517 20.70 -18.24 23.62
CA VAL A 517 19.37 -17.71 23.96
C VAL A 517 18.66 -17.28 22.68
N THR A 518 17.42 -17.74 22.48
CA THR A 518 16.62 -17.35 21.31
C THR A 518 16.15 -15.89 21.42
N ALA A 519 15.78 -15.23 20.33
CA ALA A 519 15.12 -13.92 20.44
C ALA A 519 13.81 -14.03 21.23
N GLY A 520 13.55 -13.14 22.19
CA GLY A 520 12.40 -13.28 23.09
C GLY A 520 12.38 -12.33 24.29
N TRP A 521 11.35 -12.46 25.13
CA TRP A 521 11.24 -11.73 26.40
C TRP A 521 11.69 -12.63 27.55
N TYR A 522 12.55 -12.09 28.42
CA TYR A 522 13.23 -12.84 29.48
C TYR A 522 13.29 -12.09 30.80
N ILE A 523 13.47 -12.87 31.87
CA ILE A 523 13.84 -12.40 33.21
C ILE A 523 15.09 -13.19 33.64
N ILE A 524 16.04 -12.52 34.29
CA ILE A 524 17.16 -13.19 34.95
C ILE A 524 16.91 -13.23 36.47
N GLU A 525 17.15 -14.39 37.09
CA GLU A 525 17.07 -14.61 38.54
C GLU A 525 18.44 -15.02 39.09
N PHE A 526 18.88 -14.34 40.15
CA PHE A 526 20.06 -14.70 40.92
C PHE A 526 19.64 -15.36 42.24
N SER A 527 20.27 -16.48 42.58
CA SER A 527 19.98 -17.19 43.84
C SER A 527 21.22 -17.88 44.40
N ASP A 528 21.41 -17.75 45.72
CA ASP A 528 22.37 -18.53 46.48
C ASP A 528 21.92 -20.02 46.48
N PRO A 529 22.76 -20.96 46.00
CA PRO A 529 22.42 -22.39 45.93
C PRO A 529 22.34 -23.07 47.31
N GLU A 530 23.00 -22.53 48.34
CA GLU A 530 22.96 -23.08 49.70
C GLU A 530 21.85 -22.45 50.55
N ASN A 531 21.54 -21.17 50.35
CA ASN A 531 20.53 -20.44 51.13
C ASN A 531 19.64 -19.53 50.26
N PRO A 532 18.66 -20.10 49.50
CA PRO A 532 17.82 -19.32 48.59
C PRO A 532 17.10 -18.14 49.26
N GLY A 533 17.41 -16.92 48.80
CA GLY A 533 16.90 -15.66 49.36
C GLY A 533 17.78 -15.00 50.42
N SER A 534 19.00 -15.50 50.64
CA SER A 534 20.03 -14.83 51.46
C SER A 534 20.52 -13.52 50.84
N LEU A 535 20.73 -13.53 49.51
CA LEU A 535 21.31 -12.43 48.73
C LEU A 535 20.56 -11.12 48.97
N GLN A 536 21.29 -10.10 49.40
CA GLN A 536 20.82 -8.72 49.51
C GLN A 536 21.40 -7.93 48.34
N PHE A 537 20.55 -7.38 47.48
CA PHE A 537 21.02 -6.57 46.35
C PHE A 537 21.00 -5.08 46.71
N THR A 538 21.89 -4.34 46.07
CA THR A 538 21.88 -2.88 46.03
C THR A 538 20.63 -2.36 45.32
N ALA A 539 20.37 -1.06 45.37
CA ALA A 539 19.17 -0.50 44.74
C ALA A 539 19.21 -0.65 43.21
N LYS A 540 18.13 -1.17 42.63
CA LYS A 540 17.96 -1.27 41.18
C LYS A 540 18.06 0.11 40.49
N ASP A 541 18.76 0.19 39.37
CA ASP A 541 18.98 1.39 38.55
C ASP A 541 19.52 2.60 39.39
N ALA A 542 20.45 2.33 40.31
CA ALA A 542 20.97 3.34 41.25
C ALA A 542 22.09 4.21 40.67
N GLY A 543 22.91 3.61 39.82
CA GLY A 543 23.90 4.30 39.02
C GLY A 543 23.26 5.13 37.90
N GLY A 544 24.10 5.64 37.01
CA GLY A 544 23.67 6.47 35.89
C GLY A 544 23.85 5.82 34.52
N ASP A 545 24.35 4.59 34.49
CA ASP A 545 24.95 3.95 33.32
C ASP A 545 24.55 2.47 33.30
N ASP A 546 23.57 2.14 32.44
CA ASP A 546 22.95 0.81 32.20
C ASP A 546 23.97 -0.35 32.04
N THR A 547 25.25 -0.06 31.81
CA THR A 547 26.31 -1.07 31.61
C THR A 547 27.19 -1.28 32.86
N LEU A 548 26.85 -0.65 33.98
CA LEU A 548 27.64 -0.66 35.22
C LEU A 548 26.76 -0.60 36.48
N ASP A 549 25.45 -0.33 36.38
CA ASP A 549 24.55 -0.37 37.53
C ASP A 549 23.75 -1.68 37.61
N SER A 550 23.04 -1.89 38.72
CA SER A 550 22.39 -3.19 39.00
C SER A 550 20.94 -3.22 38.52
N ASP A 551 20.59 -4.15 37.61
CA ASP A 551 19.22 -4.46 37.19
C ASP A 551 18.39 -5.19 38.24
N VAL A 552 19.03 -5.76 39.25
CA VAL A 552 18.38 -6.75 40.12
C VAL A 552 17.46 -6.07 41.13
N ASN A 553 16.17 -6.40 41.07
CA ASN A 553 15.19 -5.94 42.05
C ASN A 553 15.52 -6.48 43.46
N PRO A 554 15.76 -5.60 44.47
CA PRO A 554 16.24 -6.01 45.79
C PRO A 554 15.28 -6.90 46.58
N THR A 555 14.00 -6.91 46.21
CA THR A 555 12.98 -7.70 46.92
C THR A 555 12.82 -9.11 46.35
N THR A 556 13.23 -9.33 45.10
CA THR A 556 12.98 -10.60 44.39
C THR A 556 14.23 -11.30 43.88
N GLY A 557 15.40 -10.64 43.83
CA GLY A 557 16.61 -11.21 43.23
C GLY A 557 16.45 -11.45 41.72
N ARG A 558 15.67 -10.59 41.05
CA ARG A 558 15.32 -10.72 39.62
C ARG A 558 15.36 -9.39 38.90
N THR A 559 15.71 -9.43 37.62
CA THR A 559 15.55 -8.28 36.71
C THR A 559 14.07 -7.95 36.47
N ASP A 560 13.81 -6.80 35.84
CA ASP A 560 12.55 -6.60 35.12
C ASP A 560 12.48 -7.50 33.86
N LEU A 561 11.30 -7.58 33.23
CA LEU A 561 11.11 -8.32 31.97
C LEU A 561 11.69 -7.51 30.80
N PHE A 562 12.77 -8.00 30.18
CA PHE A 562 13.47 -7.35 29.06
C PHE A 562 13.32 -8.16 27.76
N TYR A 563 13.59 -7.53 26.61
CA TYR A 563 13.53 -8.19 25.30
C TYR A 563 14.94 -8.33 24.73
N LEU A 564 15.37 -9.58 24.52
CA LEU A 564 16.63 -9.90 23.85
C LEU A 564 16.37 -10.08 22.34
N PRO A 565 16.87 -9.18 21.45
CA PRO A 565 16.71 -9.33 20.01
C PRO A 565 17.59 -10.44 19.44
N ALA A 566 17.26 -10.94 18.25
CA ALA A 566 18.07 -11.92 17.53
C ALA A 566 19.50 -11.43 17.27
N GLU A 567 20.48 -12.34 17.38
CA GLU A 567 21.91 -12.10 17.10
C GLU A 567 22.53 -10.95 17.92
N THR A 568 22.07 -10.77 19.15
CA THR A 568 22.65 -9.80 20.08
C THR A 568 23.55 -10.47 21.12
N ASN A 569 24.51 -9.70 21.64
CA ASN A 569 25.24 -10.03 22.86
C ASN A 569 24.95 -8.91 23.86
N ASP A 570 24.14 -9.22 24.86
CA ASP A 570 23.64 -8.29 25.85
C ASP A 570 24.46 -8.46 27.15
N THR A 571 25.41 -7.57 27.34
CA THR A 571 26.30 -7.49 28.51
C THR A 571 25.98 -6.22 29.31
N THR A 572 24.70 -6.02 29.59
CA THR A 572 24.18 -4.91 30.40
C THR A 572 23.15 -5.44 31.39
N ILE A 573 23.33 -6.68 31.87
CA ILE A 573 22.41 -7.32 32.82
C ILE A 573 23.20 -7.78 34.04
N ASP A 574 23.10 -6.96 35.08
CA ASP A 574 24.15 -6.85 36.08
C ASP A 574 23.60 -6.81 37.51
N GLY A 575 24.36 -7.33 38.48
CA GLY A 575 23.90 -7.49 39.86
C GLY A 575 24.89 -7.03 40.93
N GLY A 576 24.55 -5.95 41.65
CA GLY A 576 25.30 -5.49 42.82
C GLY A 576 24.75 -6.11 44.11
N LEU A 577 25.58 -6.85 44.86
CA LEU A 577 25.24 -7.46 46.15
C LEU A 577 25.79 -6.63 47.30
N LEU A 578 24.94 -6.27 48.26
CA LEU A 578 25.41 -5.69 49.50
C LEU A 578 26.19 -6.75 50.29
N SER A 579 27.41 -6.40 50.70
CA SER A 579 28.43 -7.23 51.36
C SER A 579 27.92 -8.46 52.14
N SER A 580 28.50 -9.62 51.85
CA SER A 580 27.99 -10.92 52.32
C SER A 580 28.06 -11.14 53.85
N PRO A 581 27.06 -11.82 54.45
CA PRO A 581 27.01 -12.07 55.88
C PRO A 581 27.98 -13.17 56.35
N LEU A 582 28.42 -13.09 57.61
CA LEU A 582 29.02 -14.23 58.30
C LEU A 582 27.95 -15.28 58.62
N LEU A 583 28.19 -16.53 58.20
CA LEU A 583 27.31 -17.67 58.47
C LEU A 583 27.84 -18.58 59.58
N ALA A 584 26.92 -19.29 60.23
CA ALA A 584 27.19 -20.46 61.04
C ALA A 584 27.44 -21.70 60.15
N ASP A 585 28.27 -22.64 60.59
CA ASP A 585 28.42 -23.95 59.89
C ASP A 585 27.07 -24.69 59.71
N GLU A 586 26.19 -24.61 60.72
CA GLU A 586 24.85 -25.20 60.72
C GLU A 586 23.92 -24.42 61.66
N VAL A 587 22.60 -24.66 61.60
CA VAL A 587 21.62 -24.03 62.50
C VAL A 587 21.59 -24.75 63.86
N GLY A 588 21.64 -24.00 64.96
CA GLY A 588 21.65 -24.54 66.32
C GLY A 588 20.31 -25.10 66.81
N GLU A 589 20.29 -25.69 68.01
CA GLU A 589 19.08 -26.31 68.59
C GLU A 589 17.96 -25.31 68.98
N GLY A 590 18.19 -24.01 68.82
CA GLY A 590 17.24 -22.92 69.07
C GLY A 590 17.36 -22.37 70.49
N THR A 591 17.67 -21.08 70.61
CA THR A 591 17.77 -20.40 71.92
C THR A 591 16.56 -19.51 72.20
N THR A 592 16.51 -18.95 73.40
CA THR A 592 15.56 -17.88 73.77
C THR A 592 16.25 -16.71 74.48
N ALA A 593 17.58 -16.73 74.50
CA ALA A 593 18.41 -15.70 75.09
C ALA A 593 18.90 -14.77 73.99
N THR A 594 18.26 -13.60 73.86
CA THR A 594 18.59 -12.63 72.82
C THR A 594 19.79 -11.76 73.18
N LEU A 595 20.53 -11.33 72.16
CA LEU A 595 21.63 -10.38 72.29
C LEU A 595 21.15 -9.03 72.83
N THR A 596 22.00 -8.33 73.59
CA THR A 596 21.73 -6.98 74.07
C THR A 596 22.85 -6.01 73.71
N SER A 597 22.49 -4.75 73.44
CA SER A 597 23.45 -3.71 73.05
C SER A 597 24.53 -3.45 74.12
N GLU A 598 24.28 -3.74 75.40
CA GLU A 598 25.28 -3.60 76.46
C GLU A 598 26.39 -4.66 76.35
N GLN A 599 26.06 -5.88 75.91
CA GLN A 599 27.03 -6.96 75.67
C GLN A 599 27.95 -6.60 74.50
N ILE A 600 27.39 -6.09 73.39
CA ILE A 600 28.17 -5.60 72.24
C ILE A 600 29.12 -4.47 72.68
N ARG A 601 28.60 -3.49 73.43
CA ARG A 601 29.40 -2.33 73.92
C ARG A 601 30.53 -2.72 74.88
N ALA A 602 30.42 -3.84 75.57
CA ALA A 602 31.49 -4.35 76.44
C ALA A 602 32.68 -4.91 75.64
N LEU A 603 32.41 -5.52 74.48
CA LEU A 603 33.41 -6.19 73.65
C LEU A 603 34.04 -5.27 72.58
N LEU A 604 33.27 -4.31 72.06
CA LEU A 604 33.70 -3.41 70.97
C LEU A 604 35.08 -2.74 71.16
N PRO A 605 35.47 -2.22 72.37
CA PRO A 605 36.78 -1.60 72.55
C PRO A 605 37.96 -2.56 72.35
N GLU A 606 37.76 -3.84 72.65
CA GLU A 606 38.79 -4.88 72.47
C GLU A 606 38.93 -5.23 70.98
N VAL A 607 37.82 -5.41 70.26
CA VAL A 607 37.84 -5.69 68.82
C VAL A 607 38.57 -4.59 68.05
N ILE A 608 38.28 -3.32 68.35
CA ILE A 608 38.97 -2.17 67.77
C ILE A 608 40.47 -2.21 68.11
N TRP A 609 40.84 -2.57 69.34
CA TRP A 609 42.25 -2.67 69.74
C TRP A 609 42.99 -3.80 69.03
N ARG A 610 42.33 -4.95 68.78
CA ARG A 610 42.91 -6.08 68.04
C ARG A 610 43.15 -5.72 66.57
N TRP A 611 42.18 -5.10 65.89
CA TRP A 611 42.37 -4.59 64.53
C TRP A 611 43.46 -3.51 64.43
N GLN A 612 43.52 -2.56 65.39
CA GLN A 612 44.62 -1.59 65.48
C GLN A 612 45.99 -2.27 65.69
N SER A 613 46.04 -3.37 66.44
CA SER A 613 47.26 -4.11 66.72
C SER A 613 47.71 -5.00 65.56
N ALA A 614 46.76 -5.47 64.75
CA ALA A 614 46.99 -6.13 63.45
C ALA A 614 47.44 -5.14 62.36
N GLY A 615 47.22 -3.84 62.54
CA GLY A 615 47.74 -2.76 61.69
C GLY A 615 46.70 -1.99 60.87
N ALA A 616 45.40 -2.25 61.06
CA ALA A 616 44.33 -1.61 60.30
C ALA A 616 44.08 -0.14 60.72
N ASP A 617 43.69 0.71 59.76
CA ASP A 617 43.24 2.08 60.03
C ASP A 617 41.78 2.06 60.49
N THR A 618 41.59 2.19 61.80
CA THR A 618 40.26 2.15 62.44
C THR A 618 39.55 3.50 62.50
N SER A 619 39.97 4.49 61.69
CA SER A 619 39.35 5.82 61.67
C SER A 619 37.89 5.82 61.17
N SER A 620 37.51 4.89 60.28
CA SER A 620 36.12 4.67 59.82
C SER A 620 35.17 4.21 60.94
N LEU A 621 35.71 3.55 61.98
CA LEU A 621 34.93 2.96 63.08
C LEU A 621 34.33 4.01 64.04
N ALA A 622 34.66 5.29 63.87
CA ALA A 622 34.11 6.37 64.70
C ALA A 622 32.61 6.63 64.46
N THR A 623 32.05 6.16 63.35
CA THR A 623 30.68 6.43 62.89
C THR A 623 29.78 5.20 62.78
N ILE A 624 30.22 4.03 63.24
CA ILE A 624 29.47 2.78 63.07
C ILE A 624 28.16 2.74 63.86
N ASP A 625 27.13 2.19 63.23
CA ASP A 625 25.83 1.88 63.84
C ASP A 625 25.69 0.36 63.99
N ILE A 626 25.59 -0.13 65.23
CA ILE A 626 25.46 -1.58 65.48
C ILE A 626 24.04 -1.90 65.95
N ARG A 627 23.36 -2.76 65.18
CA ARG A 627 21.96 -3.17 65.35
C ARG A 627 21.88 -4.64 65.73
N ILE A 628 20.70 -5.02 66.22
CA ILE A 628 20.34 -6.40 66.54
C ILE A 628 19.00 -6.67 65.86
N ALA A 629 18.93 -7.74 65.07
CA ALA A 629 17.72 -8.18 64.39
C ALA A 629 17.72 -9.71 64.27
N ASP A 630 16.54 -10.32 64.08
CA ASP A 630 16.42 -11.70 63.61
C ASP A 630 16.84 -11.71 62.13
N LEU A 631 18.03 -12.24 61.84
CA LEU A 631 18.57 -12.38 60.47
C LEU A 631 18.22 -13.75 59.87
N GLY A 632 17.87 -14.72 60.73
CA GLY A 632 17.33 -16.01 60.34
C GLY A 632 18.34 -17.00 59.73
N GLY A 633 17.89 -18.26 59.62
CA GLY A 633 18.67 -19.32 58.98
C GLY A 633 20.00 -19.60 59.69
N ARG A 634 21.11 -19.45 58.95
CA ARG A 634 22.49 -19.63 59.43
C ARG A 634 23.19 -18.31 59.75
N THR A 635 22.57 -17.15 59.54
CA THR A 635 23.25 -15.85 59.59
C THR A 635 23.62 -15.43 61.00
N LEU A 636 24.86 -14.97 61.21
CA LEU A 636 25.38 -14.51 62.51
C LEU A 636 25.57 -12.99 62.55
N GLY A 637 26.02 -12.41 61.45
CA GLY A 637 26.25 -10.98 61.30
C GLY A 637 26.19 -10.56 59.83
N LEU A 638 25.95 -9.27 59.63
CA LEU A 638 25.92 -8.62 58.32
C LEU A 638 26.39 -7.16 58.47
N ALA A 639 27.57 -6.86 57.97
CA ALA A 639 27.99 -5.50 57.65
C ALA A 639 27.25 -4.99 56.39
N SER A 640 27.10 -3.67 56.30
CA SER A 640 26.72 -2.96 55.08
C SER A 640 27.08 -1.48 55.27
N GLY A 641 28.09 -1.02 54.52
CA GLY A 641 28.74 0.27 54.73
C GLY A 641 29.17 0.47 56.19
N ASN A 642 28.70 1.53 56.85
CA ASN A 642 28.97 1.81 58.26
C ASN A 642 28.01 1.13 59.27
N THR A 643 27.09 0.28 58.81
CA THR A 643 26.13 -0.43 59.69
C THR A 643 26.54 -1.88 59.88
N ILE A 644 26.49 -2.40 61.11
CA ILE A 644 26.62 -3.83 61.41
C ILE A 644 25.29 -4.29 62.03
N THR A 645 24.65 -5.29 61.45
CA THR A 645 23.51 -5.97 62.07
C THR A 645 23.96 -7.33 62.56
N LEU A 646 23.79 -7.59 63.85
CA LEU A 646 24.05 -8.91 64.43
C LEU A 646 22.75 -9.67 64.65
N ASP A 647 22.80 -10.97 64.45
CA ASP A 647 21.65 -11.84 64.67
C ASP A 647 21.25 -11.85 66.17
N ASP A 648 19.96 -11.91 66.46
CA ASP A 648 19.48 -11.77 67.84
C ASP A 648 19.68 -13.04 68.67
N ASP A 649 19.69 -14.22 68.05
CA ASP A 649 19.75 -15.54 68.69
C ASP A 649 20.98 -16.39 68.28
N ALA A 650 21.83 -15.87 67.39
CA ALA A 650 23.03 -16.49 66.83
C ALA A 650 22.76 -17.76 66.02
N ALA A 651 21.85 -17.69 65.05
CA ALA A 651 21.43 -18.81 64.20
C ALA A 651 21.01 -20.05 65.03
N GLY A 652 20.29 -19.83 66.12
CA GLY A 652 19.81 -20.85 67.05
C GLY A 652 20.84 -21.36 68.07
N TRP A 653 22.12 -20.98 67.98
CA TRP A 653 23.17 -21.43 68.90
C TRP A 653 23.24 -20.62 70.19
N GLY A 654 22.84 -19.35 70.16
CA GLY A 654 23.03 -18.39 71.24
C GLY A 654 24.44 -17.83 71.32
N TRP A 655 24.53 -16.61 71.86
CA TRP A 655 25.78 -15.88 71.99
C TRP A 655 26.60 -16.30 73.22
N PHE A 656 27.91 -16.48 73.02
CA PHE A 656 28.91 -16.35 74.06
C PHE A 656 29.39 -14.90 74.11
N VAL A 657 29.37 -14.34 75.32
CA VAL A 657 29.84 -12.99 75.60
C VAL A 657 30.95 -13.11 76.61
N ASP A 658 32.14 -12.72 76.17
CA ASP A 658 33.37 -12.93 76.90
C ASP A 658 33.47 -12.01 78.15
N PRO A 659 33.68 -12.55 79.37
CA PRO A 659 33.90 -11.75 80.57
C PRO A 659 35.32 -11.15 80.69
N THR A 660 36.28 -11.67 79.93
CA THR A 660 37.73 -11.37 79.97
C THR A 660 38.31 -11.26 78.54
N PRO A 661 37.70 -10.44 77.65
CA PRO A 661 38.00 -10.42 76.22
C PRO A 661 39.45 -10.01 75.86
N ASN A 662 40.23 -9.56 76.83
CA ASN A 662 41.58 -9.03 76.66
C ASN A 662 42.71 -10.01 77.02
N ASP A 663 42.42 -11.27 77.36
CA ASP A 663 43.46 -12.30 77.59
C ASP A 663 43.22 -13.71 77.01
N ASP A 664 42.08 -13.96 76.34
CA ASP A 664 41.72 -15.22 75.65
C ASP A 664 41.83 -16.50 76.52
N ALA A 665 41.86 -16.36 77.86
CA ALA A 665 42.09 -17.47 78.79
C ALA A 665 41.12 -18.64 78.57
N GLU A 666 39.89 -18.32 78.18
CA GLU A 666 38.75 -19.17 77.90
C GLU A 666 38.91 -20.13 76.71
N PHE A 667 40.03 -20.07 75.96
CA PHE A 667 40.24 -20.85 74.73
C PHE A 667 41.53 -21.68 74.71
N TYR A 668 42.43 -21.50 75.69
CA TYR A 668 43.76 -22.14 75.67
C TYR A 668 43.82 -23.55 76.27
N THR A 669 42.75 -24.05 76.91
CA THR A 669 42.77 -25.35 77.61
C THR A 669 41.77 -26.32 76.99
N PRO A 670 42.17 -27.52 76.52
CA PRO A 670 41.22 -28.48 75.96
C PRO A 670 40.11 -28.88 76.94
N GLY A 671 38.85 -28.60 76.58
CA GLY A 671 37.66 -28.76 77.44
C GLY A 671 37.26 -27.49 78.21
N ASP A 672 37.97 -26.38 77.99
CA ASP A 672 37.62 -25.01 78.35
C ASP A 672 37.68 -24.21 77.04
N GLN A 673 36.56 -24.23 76.33
CA GLN A 673 36.28 -23.40 75.16
C GLN A 673 35.04 -22.59 75.57
N GLY A 674 35.23 -21.29 75.86
CA GLY A 674 34.38 -20.50 76.76
C GLY A 674 32.90 -20.42 76.38
N GLU A 675 32.61 -20.60 75.10
CA GLU A 675 31.30 -20.64 74.50
C GLU A 675 30.49 -21.91 74.81
N PHE A 676 31.11 -23.07 75.08
CA PHE A 676 30.43 -24.34 75.32
C PHE A 676 29.47 -24.76 74.18
N GLY A 677 29.88 -24.58 72.93
CA GLY A 677 29.01 -24.81 71.76
C GLY A 677 27.99 -23.69 71.57
N ARG A 678 28.45 -22.44 71.68
CA ARG A 678 27.74 -21.21 71.31
C ARG A 678 28.58 -20.44 70.29
N MET A 679 28.04 -19.37 69.71
CA MET A 679 28.78 -18.49 68.81
C MET A 679 29.52 -17.41 69.59
N ASP A 680 30.82 -17.24 69.32
CA ASP A 680 31.65 -16.24 69.98
C ASP A 680 31.36 -14.83 69.44
N LEU A 681 30.67 -14.00 70.24
CA LEU A 681 30.32 -12.63 69.87
C LEU A 681 31.57 -11.77 69.60
N LEU A 682 32.71 -12.07 70.25
CA LEU A 682 33.95 -11.32 70.03
C LEU A 682 34.49 -11.59 68.61
N THR A 683 34.42 -12.84 68.15
CA THR A 683 34.83 -13.25 66.80
C THR A 683 33.90 -12.69 65.74
N VAL A 684 32.57 -12.84 65.88
CA VAL A 684 31.62 -12.28 64.90
C VAL A 684 31.77 -10.76 64.82
N LEU A 685 31.83 -10.05 65.96
CA LEU A 685 32.03 -8.60 65.95
C LEU A 685 33.38 -8.20 65.35
N ALA A 686 34.42 -9.04 65.45
CA ALA A 686 35.70 -8.81 64.78
C ALA A 686 35.63 -9.03 63.27
N HIS A 687 34.88 -10.03 62.82
CA HIS A 687 34.61 -10.29 61.41
C HIS A 687 33.82 -9.14 60.77
N GLU A 688 32.66 -8.76 61.31
CA GLU A 688 31.86 -7.67 60.76
C GLU A 688 32.60 -6.32 60.77
N ILE A 689 33.49 -6.10 61.73
CA ILE A 689 34.36 -4.91 61.73
C ILE A 689 35.45 -5.01 60.66
N GLY A 690 35.88 -6.20 60.27
CA GLY A 690 36.75 -6.41 59.10
C GLY A 690 36.10 -5.88 57.82
N HIS A 691 34.85 -6.24 57.55
CA HIS A 691 34.06 -5.71 56.43
C HIS A 691 33.99 -4.18 56.44
N VAL A 692 33.68 -3.56 57.60
CA VAL A 692 33.66 -2.08 57.74
C VAL A 692 35.06 -1.42 57.63
N LEU A 693 36.13 -2.22 57.68
CA LEU A 693 37.51 -1.79 57.43
C LEU A 693 38.00 -2.09 56.00
N GLY A 694 37.15 -2.67 55.14
CA GLY A 694 37.51 -3.06 53.76
C GLY A 694 38.32 -4.36 53.69
N HIS A 695 38.08 -5.30 54.60
CA HIS A 695 38.55 -6.69 54.47
C HIS A 695 37.44 -7.58 53.94
N GLU A 696 37.73 -8.31 52.88
CA GLU A 696 36.86 -9.34 52.30
C GLU A 696 36.93 -10.67 53.05
N HIS A 697 36.07 -11.62 52.67
CA HIS A 697 36.17 -13.00 53.15
C HIS A 697 37.50 -13.67 52.74
N GLU A 698 38.06 -14.51 53.64
CA GLU A 698 39.30 -15.26 53.46
C GLU A 698 39.09 -16.76 53.81
N ASP A 699 39.82 -17.69 53.18
CA ASP A 699 39.74 -19.14 53.49
C ASP A 699 40.11 -19.48 54.95
N GLU A 700 40.96 -18.67 55.57
CA GLU A 700 41.48 -18.84 56.93
C GLU A 700 41.38 -17.51 57.73
N GLY A 701 41.77 -17.53 59.01
CA GLY A 701 41.74 -16.31 59.83
C GLY A 701 40.33 -15.88 60.25
N VAL A 702 40.17 -14.61 60.64
CA VAL A 702 38.90 -14.07 61.19
C VAL A 702 37.83 -13.82 60.13
N MET A 703 38.24 -13.59 58.88
CA MET A 703 37.35 -13.25 57.77
C MET A 703 36.74 -14.47 57.07
N VAL A 704 36.67 -15.65 57.70
CA VAL A 704 35.99 -16.79 57.07
C VAL A 704 34.50 -16.56 56.89
N GLU A 705 33.97 -16.99 55.75
CA GLU A 705 32.53 -16.97 55.43
C GLU A 705 31.67 -17.82 56.40
N THR A 706 32.26 -18.84 57.02
CA THR A 706 31.59 -19.72 57.98
C THR A 706 32.33 -19.87 59.30
N LEU A 707 31.58 -19.83 60.40
CA LEU A 707 32.07 -20.00 61.77
C LEU A 707 31.36 -21.17 62.47
N SER A 708 32.14 -22.16 62.90
CA SER A 708 31.66 -23.21 63.81
C SER A 708 31.43 -22.66 65.21
N ALA A 709 30.34 -23.06 65.86
CA ALA A 709 30.20 -22.90 67.30
C ALA A 709 31.36 -23.61 68.02
N GLY A 710 31.97 -22.97 69.01
CA GLY A 710 33.17 -23.50 69.68
C GLY A 710 34.51 -22.86 69.29
N ILE A 711 34.50 -21.84 68.42
CA ILE A 711 35.72 -21.30 67.81
C ILE A 711 35.84 -19.79 68.06
N ARG A 712 37.06 -19.37 68.44
CA ARG A 712 37.49 -17.97 68.39
C ARG A 712 38.46 -17.75 67.24
N ARG A 713 38.25 -16.67 66.48
CA ARG A 713 39.15 -16.18 65.43
C ARG A 713 39.35 -14.68 65.57
N MET A 714 40.57 -14.21 65.36
CA MET A 714 40.96 -12.83 65.68
C MET A 714 41.95 -12.29 64.63
N PRO A 715 41.92 -10.99 64.29
CA PRO A 715 42.80 -10.41 63.29
C PRO A 715 44.27 -10.46 63.74
N GLY A 716 45.17 -10.72 62.78
CA GLY A 716 46.63 -10.63 62.99
C GLY A 716 47.31 -11.85 63.62
N VAL A 717 46.67 -13.02 63.67
CA VAL A 717 47.31 -14.29 64.09
C VAL A 717 47.51 -15.23 62.90
N GLU A 718 48.67 -15.16 62.24
CA GLU A 718 49.09 -16.16 61.26
C GLU A 718 49.26 -17.54 61.95
N THR A 719 48.34 -18.48 61.72
CA THR A 719 48.45 -19.87 62.20
C THR A 719 49.34 -20.72 61.29
N GLY A 720 50.61 -20.33 61.17
CA GLY A 720 51.62 -21.09 60.44
C GLY A 720 52.05 -22.38 61.15
N GLY A 721 51.30 -23.47 60.99
CA GLY A 721 51.80 -24.85 61.14
C GLY A 721 51.03 -25.79 62.07
N GLU A 722 50.63 -26.94 61.52
CA GLU A 722 49.99 -28.06 62.21
C GLU A 722 50.74 -28.52 63.47
N SER A 723 50.04 -28.66 64.60
CA SER A 723 50.63 -29.22 65.82
C SER A 723 50.67 -30.75 65.81
N VAL A 724 51.53 -31.34 64.96
CA VAL A 724 51.84 -32.78 65.06
C VAL A 724 52.82 -33.01 66.21
N PHE A 725 52.31 -33.56 67.31
CA PHE A 725 53.14 -34.08 68.39
C PHE A 725 53.94 -35.32 67.94
N ASP A 726 55.26 -35.20 67.75
CA ASP A 726 56.19 -36.27 68.09
C ASP A 726 57.37 -35.73 68.90
N GLY A 727 57.76 -36.48 69.92
CA GLY A 727 58.71 -36.03 70.93
C GLY A 727 60.11 -36.60 70.73
N ARG A 728 61.10 -35.70 70.62
CA ARG A 728 62.51 -35.86 71.04
C ARG A 728 63.33 -34.61 70.69
N ASP A 729 63.58 -33.72 71.67
CA ASP A 729 64.88 -33.70 72.36
C ASP A 729 65.05 -32.51 73.33
N VAL A 730 65.57 -32.87 74.51
CA VAL A 730 66.34 -32.09 75.49
C VAL A 730 67.37 -31.10 74.87
N LEU A 731 67.77 -29.93 75.41
CA LEU A 731 67.64 -29.20 76.69
C LEU A 731 68.10 -27.71 76.44
N PRO A 732 68.17 -26.77 77.43
CA PRO A 732 67.82 -25.36 77.20
C PRO A 732 68.89 -24.31 77.58
N PHE A 733 68.44 -23.05 77.64
CA PHE A 733 68.92 -21.94 78.50
C PHE A 733 70.11 -21.08 78.06
N LEU A 734 69.81 -19.80 77.76
CA LEU A 734 70.40 -18.53 78.29
C LEU A 734 70.09 -17.40 77.27
N GLY A 735 69.54 -16.23 77.61
CA GLY A 735 69.20 -15.65 78.91
C GLY A 735 69.96 -14.35 79.17
N ALA A 736 69.22 -13.24 79.37
CA ALA A 736 69.67 -11.85 79.61
C ALA A 736 70.30 -11.13 78.39
N ASP A 737 69.73 -10.03 77.87
CA ASP A 737 69.42 -8.73 78.49
C ASP A 737 70.64 -7.81 78.64
N ILE A 738 70.78 -6.85 77.71
CA ILE A 738 71.49 -5.58 77.93
C ILE A 738 70.63 -4.44 77.33
N ALA A 739 69.93 -3.73 78.20
CA ALA A 739 69.23 -2.50 77.83
C ALA A 739 70.19 -1.30 77.59
N ASN A 740 69.73 -0.40 76.72
CA ASN A 740 69.88 1.07 76.83
C ASN A 740 71.26 1.70 76.48
N ARG A 741 71.34 2.42 75.34
CA ARG A 741 71.49 3.90 75.34
C ARG A 741 71.43 4.59 73.97
N SER A 742 70.71 5.70 73.99
CA SER A 742 70.58 6.81 73.03
C SER A 742 71.83 7.33 72.26
N SER A 743 71.53 7.83 71.05
CA SER A 743 72.06 9.04 70.35
C SER A 743 73.40 9.01 69.58
N LEU A 744 73.28 9.16 68.24
CA LEU A 744 74.14 9.84 67.24
C LEU A 744 73.40 9.65 65.90
N LYS A 745 72.74 10.60 65.22
CA LYS A 745 73.10 11.94 64.71
C LYS A 745 74.36 11.99 63.82
N ASP A 746 74.06 12.37 62.56
CA ASP A 746 74.88 13.04 61.53
C ASP A 746 75.57 12.21 60.43
N ALA A 747 75.33 12.68 59.18
CA ALA A 747 75.98 12.37 57.89
C ALA A 747 75.71 10.97 57.28
N ILE A 748 75.59 10.79 55.96
CA ILE A 748 76.27 11.48 54.84
C ILE A 748 75.32 11.86 53.68
N LEU A 749 75.68 12.95 52.99
CA LEU A 749 75.05 13.52 51.80
C LEU A 749 75.67 12.98 50.49
N LEU A 750 74.87 12.70 49.46
CA LEU A 750 75.19 12.94 48.03
C LEU A 750 73.90 12.78 47.21
N GLN A 751 73.24 13.85 46.74
CA GLN A 751 73.48 14.49 45.42
C GLN A 751 73.61 13.47 44.27
N GLY A 752 72.74 13.41 43.24
CA GLY A 752 71.61 14.28 42.86
C GLY A 752 71.79 14.82 41.44
N ALA A 753 70.79 14.61 40.57
CA ALA A 753 70.71 15.20 39.22
C ALA A 753 69.25 15.40 38.82
N ILE A 754 68.95 16.50 38.12
CA ILE A 754 67.60 17.04 37.90
C ILE A 754 67.51 17.60 36.47
N LEU A 755 66.51 17.14 35.69
CA LEU A 755 65.87 17.78 34.51
C LEU A 755 66.73 18.05 33.24
N PRO A 756 66.14 18.50 32.09
CA PRO A 756 64.71 18.63 31.69
C PRO A 756 64.33 18.00 30.32
N ALA A 757 63.06 18.14 29.92
CA ALA A 757 62.48 17.74 28.63
C ALA A 757 62.77 18.69 27.44
N ALA A 758 62.57 18.22 26.19
CA ALA A 758 61.81 18.91 25.11
C ALA A 758 61.88 18.26 23.69
N SER A 759 60.73 18.12 23.03
CA SER A 759 60.43 18.38 21.60
C SER A 759 60.94 17.51 20.41
N ALA A 760 59.97 16.87 19.73
CA ALA A 760 59.56 17.11 18.32
C ALA A 760 60.17 16.37 17.08
N PHE A 761 59.24 15.87 16.24
CA PHE A 761 59.17 15.86 14.75
C PHE A 761 59.75 14.72 13.86
N HIS A 762 58.82 14.05 13.14
CA HIS A 762 58.84 13.57 11.73
C HIS A 762 59.89 12.58 11.17
N GLY A 763 59.40 11.58 10.39
CA GLY A 763 60.04 11.16 9.13
C GLY A 763 60.01 9.66 8.77
N PHE A 764 59.28 9.30 7.69
CA PHE A 764 59.27 7.97 7.05
C PHE A 764 60.62 7.58 6.41
N SER A 765 60.99 6.28 6.43
CA SER A 765 61.34 5.49 5.21
C SER A 765 61.76 4.02 5.47
N ASN A 766 61.14 3.09 4.74
CA ASN A 766 61.51 1.69 4.43
C ASN A 766 62.91 1.52 3.75
N PRO A 767 63.44 0.30 3.41
CA PRO A 767 63.03 -1.10 3.73
C PRO A 767 64.21 -2.13 4.00
N HIS A 768 63.85 -3.42 4.17
CA HIS A 768 64.61 -4.68 3.90
C HIS A 768 66.01 -4.94 4.52
N GLU A 769 66.15 -6.08 5.24
CA GLU A 769 67.00 -7.22 4.80
C GLU A 769 66.77 -8.50 5.65
N THR A 770 66.94 -9.69 5.04
CA THR A 770 66.74 -11.02 5.64
C THR A 770 68.10 -11.68 5.93
N LEU A 771 68.29 -12.35 7.08
CA LEU A 771 69.45 -13.23 7.28
C LEU A 771 69.17 -14.40 8.24
N LEU A 772 69.20 -15.65 7.74
CA LEU A 772 69.27 -16.86 8.56
C LEU A 772 70.72 -17.14 9.01
N LEU A 773 70.94 -17.60 10.26
CA LEU A 773 72.04 -18.52 10.58
C LEU A 773 71.87 -19.32 11.90
N THR A 774 71.55 -20.61 11.77
CA THR A 774 71.94 -21.80 12.59
C THR A 774 72.23 -21.72 14.12
N ALA A 775 71.55 -22.62 14.86
CA ALA A 775 71.67 -22.98 16.29
C ALA A 775 73.05 -23.63 16.71
N PRO A 776 73.35 -23.94 18.02
CA PRO A 776 72.58 -24.86 18.89
C PRO A 776 72.51 -24.59 20.44
N ARG A 777 71.60 -25.35 21.09
CA ARG A 777 71.43 -25.73 22.53
C ARG A 777 72.68 -25.60 23.46
N SER A 778 72.60 -25.37 24.78
CA SER A 778 71.50 -25.15 25.76
C SER A 778 72.10 -24.87 27.16
N VAL A 779 71.37 -24.23 28.11
CA VAL A 779 71.26 -24.56 29.57
C VAL A 779 70.46 -23.47 30.33
N PHE A 780 69.46 -23.92 31.09
CA PHE A 780 68.46 -23.24 31.94
C PHE A 780 68.82 -21.96 32.73
N THR A 781 67.92 -20.97 32.65
CA THR A 781 67.15 -20.37 33.77
C THR A 781 65.75 -19.93 33.26
N PRO A 782 64.70 -19.89 34.09
CA PRO A 782 63.35 -19.54 33.63
C PRO A 782 63.12 -18.03 33.57
N GLU A 783 62.71 -17.49 32.42
CA GLU A 783 62.36 -16.08 32.25
C GLU A 783 61.14 -15.92 31.34
N ARG A 784 60.19 -15.09 31.79
CA ARG A 784 59.17 -14.33 31.03
C ARG A 784 58.52 -15.01 29.80
N GLN A 785 57.22 -15.31 29.93
CA GLN A 785 56.33 -15.18 28.77
C GLN A 785 56.39 -13.72 28.26
N MET A 786 56.61 -13.54 26.96
CA MET A 786 56.47 -12.26 26.27
C MET A 786 55.39 -12.41 25.22
N GLN A 787 54.22 -11.84 25.46
CA GLN A 787 53.18 -11.72 24.43
C GLN A 787 53.75 -10.93 23.24
N HIS A 788 53.57 -11.46 22.04
CA HIS A 788 54.16 -10.87 20.83
C HIS A 788 53.09 -10.70 19.75
N ASP A 789 52.54 -9.49 19.63
CA ASP A 789 51.69 -9.13 18.50
C ASP A 789 52.49 -9.24 17.20
N VAL A 790 51.90 -9.83 16.16
CA VAL A 790 52.59 -10.09 14.89
C VAL A 790 51.86 -9.40 13.73
N ALA A 791 52.61 -8.68 12.90
CA ALA A 791 52.10 -8.05 11.69
C ALA A 791 52.87 -8.58 10.47
N GLY A 792 52.32 -9.60 9.81
CA GLY A 792 52.86 -10.17 8.58
C GLY A 792 52.48 -11.64 8.35
N PRO A 793 52.49 -12.12 7.10
CA PRO A 793 51.80 -13.35 6.68
C PRO A 793 52.37 -14.67 7.23
N VAL A 794 53.52 -14.67 7.91
CA VAL A 794 54.09 -15.87 8.55
C VAL A 794 54.78 -15.49 9.87
N ALA A 795 54.35 -16.12 10.95
CA ALA A 795 54.90 -15.98 12.31
C ALA A 795 55.50 -17.31 12.79
N ILE A 796 56.68 -17.28 13.42
CA ILE A 796 57.34 -18.47 13.99
C ILE A 796 57.80 -18.14 15.41
N GLY A 797 57.23 -18.83 16.40
CA GLY A 797 57.43 -18.56 17.84
C GLY A 797 58.69 -19.19 18.43
N GLY A 798 58.99 -18.78 19.67
CA GLY A 798 59.94 -19.49 20.53
C GLY A 798 59.34 -20.75 21.16
N PRO A 799 60.07 -21.44 22.05
CA PRO A 799 59.55 -22.59 22.80
C PRO A 799 58.81 -22.16 24.08
N ASN A 800 57.53 -22.54 24.20
CA ASN A 800 56.56 -22.18 25.25
C ASN A 800 56.10 -20.70 25.16
N ASP A 801 55.72 -20.29 23.96
CA ASP A 801 55.35 -18.90 23.63
C ASP A 801 53.82 -18.70 23.54
N VAL A 802 53.38 -17.43 23.49
CA VAL A 802 51.97 -17.06 23.20
C VAL A 802 51.93 -16.17 21.97
N LEU A 803 51.43 -16.71 20.85
CA LEU A 803 51.24 -15.98 19.60
C LEU A 803 49.77 -15.61 19.44
N VAL A 804 49.51 -14.36 19.07
CA VAL A 804 48.16 -13.82 18.80
C VAL A 804 48.12 -13.27 17.38
N GLY A 805 47.14 -13.72 16.59
CA GLY A 805 46.92 -13.33 15.20
C GLY A 805 46.43 -11.89 15.04
N GLY A 806 46.62 -11.33 13.85
CA GLY A 806 46.13 -10.01 13.48
C GLY A 806 44.75 -10.05 12.82
N ALA A 807 44.49 -9.06 11.97
CA ALA A 807 43.25 -8.95 11.18
C ALA A 807 43.50 -9.33 9.71
N GLY A 808 44.23 -10.43 9.46
CA GLY A 808 44.58 -10.89 8.12
C GLY A 808 44.98 -12.36 8.06
N ASP A 809 45.02 -12.91 6.84
CA ASP A 809 45.34 -14.32 6.58
C ASP A 809 46.81 -14.63 6.92
N GLU A 810 47.07 -14.97 8.19
CA GLU A 810 48.39 -15.28 8.74
C GLU A 810 48.64 -16.79 8.90
N ILE A 811 49.90 -17.21 8.72
CA ILE A 811 50.35 -18.58 9.02
C ILE A 811 51.17 -18.56 10.32
N MET A 812 50.67 -19.21 11.37
CA MET A 812 51.31 -19.24 12.70
C MET A 812 51.91 -20.63 12.99
N ILE A 813 53.19 -20.65 13.37
CA ILE A 813 53.95 -21.89 13.61
C ILE A 813 54.63 -21.86 14.99
N GLY A 814 54.30 -22.85 15.84
CA GLY A 814 54.91 -23.04 17.16
C GLY A 814 56.32 -23.67 17.11
N GLY A 815 57.07 -23.53 18.19
CA GLY A 815 58.44 -24.05 18.37
C GLY A 815 58.52 -25.41 19.09
N GLU A 816 59.70 -25.74 19.65
CA GLU A 816 59.86 -26.93 20.52
C GLU A 816 59.30 -26.63 21.94
N GLY A 817 57.98 -26.62 22.15
CA GLY A 817 57.38 -26.36 23.48
C GLY A 817 55.87 -26.51 23.58
N SER A 818 55.33 -26.15 24.76
CA SER A 818 53.89 -25.98 24.99
C SER A 818 53.49 -24.54 24.65
N ASP A 819 53.28 -24.28 23.36
CA ASP A 819 52.88 -22.97 22.84
C ASP A 819 51.35 -22.80 22.89
N VAL A 820 50.90 -21.56 23.05
CA VAL A 820 49.49 -21.16 22.90
C VAL A 820 49.38 -20.28 21.65
N LEU A 821 48.49 -20.67 20.75
CA LEU A 821 48.29 -20.00 19.46
C LEU A 821 46.83 -19.53 19.40
N VAL A 822 46.62 -18.22 19.37
CA VAL A 822 45.30 -17.57 19.38
C VAL A 822 45.05 -16.97 17.99
N GLY A 823 44.00 -17.43 17.32
CA GLY A 823 43.57 -16.93 16.01
C GLY A 823 43.13 -15.47 16.04
N GLY A 824 43.14 -14.85 14.86
CA GLY A 824 42.51 -13.57 14.58
C GLY A 824 41.04 -13.74 14.20
N CYS A 825 40.52 -12.78 13.43
CA CYS A 825 39.13 -12.76 12.96
C CYS A 825 39.01 -13.13 11.46
N THR A 826 39.97 -13.90 10.93
CA THR A 826 40.10 -14.25 9.51
C THR A 826 40.51 -15.72 9.32
N ASN A 827 40.87 -16.15 8.09
CA ASN A 827 41.17 -17.55 7.77
C ASN A 827 42.67 -17.87 8.01
N GLU A 828 43.08 -18.02 9.27
CA GLU A 828 44.47 -18.37 9.60
C GLU A 828 44.78 -19.88 9.50
N ALA A 829 46.03 -20.20 9.14
CA ALA A 829 46.51 -21.58 9.07
C ALA A 829 47.58 -21.86 10.15
N VAL A 830 47.30 -22.84 11.01
CA VAL A 830 48.12 -23.13 12.21
C VAL A 830 48.79 -24.50 12.10
N ALA A 831 50.09 -24.57 12.42
CA ALA A 831 50.85 -25.82 12.41
C ALA A 831 51.87 -25.91 13.58
N GLY A 832 51.93 -27.06 14.25
CA GLY A 832 52.92 -27.36 15.30
C GLY A 832 53.64 -28.69 15.05
N GLU A 833 54.90 -28.82 15.51
CA GLU A 833 55.70 -30.03 15.28
C GLU A 833 55.59 -31.12 16.38
N ASP A 834 54.86 -30.87 17.48
CA ASP A 834 54.63 -31.83 18.57
C ASP A 834 53.11 -32.04 18.85
N PRO A 835 52.62 -33.28 19.03
CA PRO A 835 51.20 -33.57 19.30
C PRO A 835 50.71 -33.19 20.71
N SER A 836 51.50 -32.46 21.52
CA SER A 836 51.13 -31.96 22.84
C SER A 836 50.77 -30.46 22.90
N VAL A 837 50.67 -29.79 21.75
CA VAL A 837 50.18 -28.40 21.64
C VAL A 837 48.70 -28.31 22.05
N ALA A 838 48.39 -27.37 22.93
CA ALA A 838 47.02 -26.99 23.27
C ALA A 838 46.53 -25.90 22.29
N THR A 839 46.00 -26.32 21.15
CA THR A 839 45.41 -25.38 20.18
C THR A 839 44.09 -24.83 20.74
N VAL A 840 44.10 -23.62 21.28
CA VAL A 840 42.90 -22.86 21.65
C VAL A 840 42.53 -21.97 20.46
N GLY A 841 42.03 -22.61 19.40
CA GLY A 841 41.38 -21.94 18.28
C GLY A 841 39.88 -22.19 18.36
N ILE A 842 39.08 -21.13 18.16
CA ILE A 842 37.66 -21.27 17.84
C ILE A 842 37.60 -21.88 16.44
N PHE A 843 37.53 -23.22 16.37
CA PHE A 843 37.31 -23.92 15.12
C PHE A 843 35.81 -24.07 14.90
N ASP A 844 35.28 -23.25 14.00
CA ASP A 844 34.14 -23.68 13.21
C ASP A 844 34.51 -24.97 12.44
N ALA A 845 33.60 -25.92 12.44
CA ALA A 845 33.97 -27.33 12.46
C ALA A 845 33.82 -28.01 11.09
N LEU A 846 34.63 -27.66 10.06
CA LEU A 846 34.81 -28.55 8.90
C LEU A 846 36.06 -28.29 8.01
N THR A 847 37.21 -28.85 8.40
CA THR A 847 38.02 -29.62 7.43
C THR A 847 39.01 -30.58 8.11
N LYS A 848 38.97 -31.86 7.70
CA LYS A 848 40.04 -32.84 7.92
C LYS A 848 40.54 -33.34 6.57
N VAL A 849 41.86 -33.23 6.35
CA VAL A 849 42.62 -34.04 5.38
C VAL A 849 43.90 -34.51 6.08
#